data_AF-A0A832J6A8-F1
#
_entry.id   AF-A0A832J6A8-F1
#
_cell.length_a   1.000
_cell.length_b   1.000
_cell.length_c   1.000
_cell.angle_alpha   90.00
_cell.angle_beta   90.00
_cell.angle_gamma   90.00
#
_symmetry.space_group_name_H-M   'P 1'
#
loop_
_entity.id
_entity.type
_entity.pdbx_description
1 polymer ?
#
loop_
_entity_poly.entity_id
_entity_poly.type
_entity_poly.pdbx_seq_one_letter_code
_entity_poly.pdbx_strand_id
1 'polypeptide(L)'
;MDDLTLSSNNFPTNSTDERQALESGLQDILQADYAGNLHAMLASYQRILADNHQREQWPRVHDKLQTLFMCGKAVPLDGPMIGIPVAIRDSDFFRQTASLFGKNRSLLASIETMATAWNATFADTGLWMGKTFEPVSEAVVRDKCDDDPEQVANYDPASSRIGRNFFRQPPDPNALQDIALPVLEQAWKLKDRPMSSTAEGFDGELLAANLEKEKAIPYSKTGGIYLADMGASVVPEMNGKQVYQLNYRWPNLNPVFPMTLLVDELVQVGEGIYLGQLVYATKHYSLGAIDLPFIPGEKDIELGEPYAPHKHSVLESLRSVITGNSETHTPDYGYQNNGYFLMMDPAYAERVYADDAFPQLRPREGESGFETFGRKTAPVASLESDARDWLNGWQDDEILAQKFTTLISEPSTQAGDANVSDMLADDESVLQMLQRISADISAQSKYEDHLKHFDQLHRLFRSGVAPGIDNGLFQGAGKPGYNLRLDGQERHDWYGEPEQTQGFDYYHGATLNLHWGFSETFCPDREASASGASLMPSVLASALSGDAIRGPNVMNMVWHNIGKYIFPWAGKSFEKISPRKLSMLLDESPDLNERYPQRVRELKYHLASAPHYAVVKANRDDYWGKPGRFADYLSSSWDQGMSAEDKTFWTQEAAERWVMGYNLQDKRVVVADALMRIADMNYRIPEPVLQQASEASGSPFVRQGYSFLGVADQTSILPMNNSAEASKRVFQFHYRFPMMGGPVPIGYCLDELVEIADGLFLGQLIYATALDVPFHSAADPDEYKYQLFGYFLLLDDDWERHRQAIKLDTLN
;
A
#
# COMPACT_ATOMS: atom_id res chain seq x y z
N MET A 1 13.94 12.93 -42.06
CA MET A 1 12.52 13.03 -41.63
C MET A 1 11.73 11.78 -41.99
N ASP A 2 12.28 10.86 -42.81
CA ASP A 2 11.56 9.72 -43.37
C ASP A 2 11.15 8.63 -42.34
N ASP A 3 11.68 8.67 -41.11
CA ASP A 3 11.39 7.68 -40.05
C ASP A 3 10.21 8.09 -39.12
N LEU A 4 9.68 9.33 -39.24
CA LEU A 4 8.60 9.85 -38.40
C LEU A 4 7.24 9.63 -39.06
N THR A 5 6.31 9.00 -38.35
CA THR A 5 4.91 8.81 -38.81
C THR A 5 3.95 9.86 -38.26
N LEU A 6 4.48 10.90 -37.60
CA LEU A 6 3.71 11.98 -36.97
C LEU A 6 3.08 12.89 -38.02
N SER A 7 1.80 13.22 -37.86
CA SER A 7 1.10 14.15 -38.75
C SER A 7 0.16 15.05 -37.96
N SER A 8 0.19 16.35 -38.24
CA SER A 8 -0.77 17.28 -37.64
C SER A 8 -2.21 17.03 -38.07
N ASN A 9 -2.42 16.33 -39.19
CA ASN A 9 -3.74 15.86 -39.63
C ASN A 9 -4.38 14.87 -38.65
N ASN A 10 -3.59 14.26 -37.76
CA ASN A 10 -4.08 13.30 -36.78
C ASN A 10 -4.56 13.96 -35.47
N PHE A 11 -4.36 15.26 -35.29
CA PHE A 11 -4.80 15.97 -34.08
C PHE A 11 -6.34 15.93 -33.95
N PRO A 12 -6.88 15.53 -32.78
CA PRO A 12 -8.31 15.37 -32.60
C PRO A 12 -8.97 16.71 -32.23
N THR A 13 -8.92 17.67 -33.14
CA THR A 13 -9.60 18.96 -33.00
C THR A 13 -10.18 19.43 -34.31
N ASN A 14 -11.38 20.02 -34.21
CA ASN A 14 -12.06 20.72 -35.30
C ASN A 14 -11.83 22.23 -35.25
N SER A 15 -11.13 22.74 -34.23
CA SER A 15 -10.80 24.16 -34.05
C SER A 15 -9.48 24.50 -34.75
N THR A 16 -9.50 25.52 -35.62
CA THR A 16 -8.32 26.00 -36.32
C THR A 16 -7.26 26.54 -35.35
N ASP A 17 -7.68 27.26 -34.31
CA ASP A 17 -6.77 27.89 -33.34
C ASP A 17 -6.08 26.83 -32.46
N GLU A 18 -6.84 25.81 -32.02
CA GLU A 18 -6.30 24.71 -31.23
C GLU A 18 -5.35 23.84 -32.07
N ARG A 19 -5.71 23.58 -33.34
CA ARG A 19 -4.83 22.87 -34.27
C ARG A 19 -3.50 23.60 -34.46
N GLN A 20 -3.53 24.92 -34.64
CA GLN A 20 -2.32 25.72 -34.80
C GLN A 20 -1.44 25.70 -33.54
N ALA A 21 -2.04 25.72 -32.35
CA ALA A 21 -1.32 25.60 -31.09
C ALA A 21 -0.65 24.23 -30.95
N LEU A 22 -1.37 23.13 -31.25
CA LEU A 22 -0.84 21.77 -31.24
C LEU A 22 0.26 21.56 -32.29
N GLU A 23 0.11 22.14 -33.48
CA GLU A 23 1.13 22.14 -34.53
C GLU A 23 2.41 22.84 -34.08
N SER A 24 2.29 24.01 -33.44
CA SER A 24 3.44 24.73 -32.87
C SER A 24 4.13 23.89 -31.80
N GLY A 25 3.36 23.29 -30.88
CA GLY A 25 3.91 22.43 -29.83
C GLY A 25 4.66 21.22 -30.39
N LEU A 26 4.16 20.59 -31.45
CA LEU A 26 4.85 19.50 -32.14
C LEU A 26 6.17 19.97 -32.77
N GLN A 27 6.18 21.13 -33.44
CA GLN A 27 7.42 21.68 -34.01
C GLN A 27 8.46 21.98 -32.94
N ASP A 28 8.04 22.54 -31.79
CA ASP A 28 8.94 22.81 -30.67
C ASP A 28 9.56 21.52 -30.12
N ILE A 29 8.79 20.43 -30.01
CA ILE A 29 9.30 19.11 -29.60
C ILE A 29 10.34 18.61 -30.59
N LEU A 30 10.02 18.62 -31.88
CA LEU A 30 10.91 18.12 -32.93
C LEU A 30 12.20 18.95 -33.05
N GLN A 31 12.12 20.26 -32.84
CA GLN A 31 13.30 21.13 -32.90
C GLN A 31 14.19 21.00 -31.65
N ALA A 32 13.58 20.87 -30.46
CA ALA A 32 14.32 20.87 -29.20
C ALA A 32 14.89 19.49 -28.85
N ASP A 33 14.13 18.41 -29.11
CA ASP A 33 14.42 17.09 -28.54
C ASP A 33 14.78 16.03 -29.59
N TYR A 34 14.30 16.16 -30.84
CA TYR A 34 14.56 15.16 -31.88
C TYR A 34 15.88 15.40 -32.60
N ALA A 35 16.95 14.76 -32.12
CA ALA A 35 18.28 14.78 -32.73
C ALA A 35 18.46 13.74 -33.87
N GLY A 36 17.38 13.30 -34.51
CA GLY A 36 17.42 12.27 -35.56
C GLY A 36 17.32 10.83 -35.05
N ASN A 37 17.14 10.60 -33.74
CA ASN A 37 16.95 9.28 -33.15
C ASN A 37 15.77 9.30 -32.17
N LEU A 38 14.64 8.71 -32.58
CA LEU A 38 13.42 8.69 -31.77
C LEU A 38 13.54 7.77 -30.54
N HIS A 39 14.33 6.68 -30.63
CA HIS A 39 14.59 5.79 -29.49
C HIS A 39 15.32 6.52 -28.37
N ALA A 40 16.39 7.24 -28.71
CA ALA A 40 17.17 8.02 -27.74
C ALA A 40 16.35 9.18 -27.13
N MET A 41 15.50 9.84 -27.94
CA MET A 41 14.60 10.89 -27.46
C MET A 41 13.62 10.34 -26.41
N LEU A 42 12.93 9.24 -26.71
CA LEU A 42 11.97 8.63 -25.79
C LEU A 42 12.64 8.01 -24.57
N ALA A 43 13.85 7.46 -24.72
CA ALA A 43 14.68 7.03 -23.60
C ALA A 43 15.10 8.19 -22.69
N SER A 44 15.35 9.38 -23.24
CA SER A 44 15.61 10.57 -22.42
C SER A 44 14.38 10.97 -21.59
N TYR A 45 13.18 10.88 -22.17
CA TYR A 45 11.94 11.14 -21.46
C TYR A 45 11.69 10.11 -20.36
N GLN A 46 11.86 8.82 -20.64
CA GLN A 46 11.73 7.76 -19.64
C GLN A 46 12.72 7.97 -18.48
N ARG A 47 13.98 8.30 -18.76
CA ARG A 47 14.98 8.58 -17.69
C ARG A 47 14.60 9.78 -16.83
N ILE A 48 14.09 10.86 -17.43
CA ILE A 48 13.60 12.03 -16.67
C ILE A 48 12.41 11.61 -15.79
N LEU A 49 11.50 10.81 -16.34
CA LEU A 49 10.29 10.38 -15.65
C LEU A 49 10.55 9.31 -14.57
N ALA A 50 11.58 8.47 -14.73
CA ALA A 50 12.01 7.48 -13.76
C ALA A 50 12.84 8.10 -12.61
N ASP A 51 13.43 9.27 -12.84
CA ASP A 51 14.24 9.98 -11.85
C ASP A 51 13.38 10.95 -11.01
N ASN A 52 13.13 10.56 -9.75
CA ASN A 52 12.39 11.38 -8.78
C ASN A 52 13.07 12.73 -8.50
N HIS A 53 14.38 12.87 -8.72
CA HIS A 53 15.09 14.16 -8.58
C HIS A 53 14.75 15.16 -9.69
N GLN A 54 14.18 14.69 -10.81
CA GLN A 54 13.78 15.51 -11.95
C GLN A 54 12.28 15.75 -12.02
N ARG A 55 11.55 15.54 -10.91
CA ARG A 55 10.10 15.65 -10.82
C ARG A 55 9.51 16.98 -11.33
N GLU A 56 10.23 18.08 -11.18
CA GLU A 56 9.81 19.39 -11.70
C GLU A 56 9.68 19.41 -13.24
N GLN A 57 10.39 18.54 -13.94
CA GLN A 57 10.33 18.41 -15.40
C GLN A 57 9.20 17.50 -15.87
N TRP A 58 8.61 16.68 -15.00
CA TRP A 58 7.63 15.67 -15.37
C TRP A 58 6.40 16.24 -16.06
N PRO A 59 5.74 17.33 -15.59
CA PRO A 59 4.56 17.86 -16.28
C PRO A 59 4.86 18.21 -17.74
N ARG A 60 6.02 18.85 -17.99
CA ARG A 60 6.46 19.20 -19.34
C ARG A 60 6.69 17.96 -20.19
N VAL A 61 7.31 16.90 -19.66
CA VAL A 61 7.51 15.66 -20.42
C VAL A 61 6.17 14.96 -20.71
N HIS A 62 5.22 14.96 -19.77
CA HIS A 62 3.88 14.43 -20.00
C HIS A 62 3.13 15.20 -21.10
N ASP A 63 3.22 16.53 -21.13
CA ASP A 63 2.62 17.35 -22.19
C ASP A 63 3.22 17.02 -23.57
N LYS A 64 4.53 16.76 -23.62
CA LYS A 64 5.21 16.30 -24.84
C LYS A 64 4.69 14.93 -25.28
N LEU A 65 4.62 13.96 -24.38
CA LEU A 65 4.09 12.62 -24.66
C LEU A 65 2.62 12.68 -25.11
N GLN A 66 1.79 13.51 -24.48
CA GLN A 66 0.41 13.74 -24.88
C GLN A 66 0.32 14.31 -26.30
N THR A 67 1.16 15.29 -26.63
CA THR A 67 1.21 15.88 -27.98
C THR A 67 1.60 14.85 -29.03
N LEU A 68 2.63 14.04 -28.75
CA LEU A 68 3.07 12.95 -29.64
C LEU A 68 1.98 11.89 -29.80
N PHE A 69 1.26 11.56 -28.72
CA PHE A 69 0.14 10.65 -28.78
C PHE A 69 -0.96 11.20 -29.69
N MET A 70 -1.38 12.46 -29.47
CA MET A 70 -2.43 13.10 -30.24
C MET A 70 -2.13 13.18 -31.74
N CYS A 71 -0.87 13.36 -32.17
CA CYS A 71 -0.51 13.37 -33.60
C CYS A 71 -0.04 12.01 -34.16
N GLY A 72 0.07 10.98 -33.33
CA GLY A 72 0.36 9.61 -33.75
C GLY A 72 -0.79 9.01 -34.57
N LYS A 73 -0.47 8.00 -35.38
CA LYS A 73 -1.44 7.33 -36.26
C LYS A 73 -1.92 6.02 -35.63
N ALA A 74 -3.22 5.79 -35.56
CA ALA A 74 -3.74 4.47 -35.18
C ALA A 74 -3.50 3.45 -36.30
N VAL A 75 -2.93 2.32 -35.93
CA VAL A 75 -2.68 1.19 -36.83
C VAL A 75 -2.86 -0.11 -36.04
N PRO A 76 -3.41 -1.16 -36.67
CA PRO A 76 -3.46 -2.47 -36.04
C PRO A 76 -2.04 -3.03 -35.88
N LEU A 77 -1.82 -3.72 -34.78
CA LEU A 77 -0.55 -4.36 -34.43
C LEU A 77 -0.65 -5.87 -34.62
N ASP A 78 0.46 -6.49 -35.01
CA ASP A 78 0.53 -7.93 -35.25
C ASP A 78 1.86 -8.50 -34.74
N GLY A 79 1.77 -9.55 -33.92
CA GLY A 79 2.92 -10.22 -33.31
C GLY A 79 3.49 -9.54 -32.06
N PRO A 80 4.66 -10.01 -31.58
CA PRO A 80 5.25 -9.57 -30.33
C PRO A 80 5.90 -8.20 -30.44
N MET A 81 5.89 -7.45 -29.34
CA MET A 81 6.48 -6.13 -29.20
C MET A 81 7.27 -6.03 -27.90
N ILE A 82 8.44 -5.36 -27.96
CA ILE A 82 9.23 -5.01 -26.78
C ILE A 82 8.52 -3.87 -26.05
N GLY A 83 8.20 -4.08 -24.78
CA GLY A 83 7.57 -3.08 -23.92
C GLY A 83 8.58 -2.27 -23.14
N ILE A 84 8.38 -0.96 -23.08
CA ILE A 84 9.11 -0.08 -22.18
C ILE A 84 8.11 0.69 -21.32
N PRO A 85 8.11 0.48 -19.99
CA PRO A 85 7.33 1.34 -19.11
C PRO A 85 7.94 2.74 -19.12
N VAL A 86 7.13 3.78 -19.38
CA VAL A 86 7.61 5.17 -19.41
C VAL A 86 7.24 5.90 -18.14
N ALA A 87 5.96 5.86 -17.73
CA ALA A 87 5.50 6.43 -16.47
C ALA A 87 4.12 5.90 -16.09
N ILE A 88 3.83 5.89 -14.79
CA ILE A 88 2.48 5.74 -14.22
C ILE A 88 2.14 7.04 -13.46
N ARG A 89 0.86 7.39 -13.35
CA ARG A 89 0.32 8.57 -12.68
C ARG A 89 -0.84 8.20 -11.78
N ASP A 90 -1.08 9.03 -10.76
CA ASP A 90 -2.24 8.88 -9.87
C ASP A 90 -3.55 9.17 -10.61
N SER A 91 -4.54 8.30 -10.41
CA SER A 91 -5.93 8.56 -10.78
C SER A 91 -6.45 9.77 -10.00
N ASP A 92 -7.08 10.71 -10.70
CA ASP A 92 -7.68 11.90 -10.11
C ASP A 92 -9.18 11.69 -9.84
N PHE A 93 -9.49 10.98 -8.76
CA PHE A 93 -10.87 10.74 -8.31
C PHE A 93 -11.64 12.03 -7.94
N PHE A 94 -10.94 13.18 -7.76
CA PHE A 94 -11.53 14.46 -7.36
C PHE A 94 -11.45 15.53 -8.46
N ARG A 95 -11.18 15.13 -9.71
CA ARG A 95 -10.98 16.04 -10.84
C ARG A 95 -12.16 16.98 -11.07
N GLN A 96 -13.40 16.49 -10.97
CA GLN A 96 -14.61 17.30 -11.11
C GLN A 96 -14.72 18.37 -10.02
N THR A 97 -14.28 18.05 -8.80
CA THR A 97 -14.22 19.04 -7.71
C THR A 97 -13.13 20.07 -7.99
N ALA A 98 -11.97 19.68 -8.50
CA ALA A 98 -10.87 20.58 -8.83
C ALA A 98 -11.22 21.57 -9.97
N SER A 99 -11.97 21.11 -10.99
CA SER A 99 -12.41 21.95 -12.11
C SER A 99 -13.39 23.04 -11.68
N LEU A 100 -14.22 22.78 -10.64
CA LEU A 100 -15.10 23.80 -10.05
C LEU A 100 -14.33 24.96 -9.39
N PHE A 101 -13.05 24.76 -9.07
CA PHE A 101 -12.13 25.77 -8.55
C PHE A 101 -11.10 26.26 -9.57
N GLY A 102 -11.32 26.01 -10.87
CA GLY A 102 -10.46 26.49 -11.96
C GLY A 102 -9.11 25.79 -12.08
N LYS A 103 -8.95 24.58 -11.54
CA LYS A 103 -7.73 23.78 -11.64
C LYS A 103 -7.95 22.59 -12.58
N ASN A 104 -6.94 22.27 -13.40
CA ASN A 104 -7.00 21.13 -14.33
C ASN A 104 -6.85 19.75 -13.66
N ARG A 105 -6.36 19.72 -12.41
CA ARG A 105 -6.13 18.51 -11.60
C ARG A 105 -6.33 18.80 -10.11
N SER A 106 -6.76 17.80 -9.33
CA SER A 106 -6.88 17.93 -7.87
C SER A 106 -5.51 17.98 -7.19
N LEU A 107 -5.48 18.61 -6.01
CA LEU A 107 -4.25 18.69 -5.21
C LEU A 107 -3.74 17.29 -4.86
N LEU A 108 -4.64 16.34 -4.57
CA LEU A 108 -4.30 14.96 -4.23
C LEU A 108 -3.63 14.22 -5.39
N ALA A 109 -4.20 14.30 -6.60
CA ALA A 109 -3.61 13.63 -7.77
C ALA A 109 -2.34 14.33 -8.29
N SER A 110 -2.08 15.59 -7.92
CA SER A 110 -0.83 16.28 -8.25
C SER A 110 0.38 15.80 -7.41
N ILE A 111 0.14 14.95 -6.40
CA ILE A 111 1.18 14.39 -5.52
C ILE A 111 1.88 13.18 -6.16
N GLU A 112 1.34 12.59 -7.25
CA GLU A 112 1.98 11.56 -8.10
C GLU A 112 2.65 10.43 -7.29
N THR A 113 1.93 9.91 -6.30
CA THR A 113 2.36 8.89 -5.34
C THR A 113 2.60 7.54 -6.00
N MET A 114 1.68 7.08 -6.85
CA MET A 114 1.83 5.86 -7.65
C MET A 114 2.97 5.99 -8.65
N ALA A 115 3.18 7.18 -9.23
CA ALA A 115 4.32 7.45 -10.11
C ALA A 115 5.65 7.27 -9.36
N THR A 116 5.74 7.86 -8.16
CA THR A 116 6.94 7.81 -7.32
C THR A 116 7.22 6.39 -6.83
N ALA A 117 6.18 5.66 -6.42
CA ALA A 117 6.28 4.25 -6.03
C ALA A 117 6.69 3.37 -7.21
N TRP A 118 6.05 3.53 -8.37
CA TRP A 118 6.37 2.84 -9.61
C TRP A 118 7.82 3.04 -10.04
N ASN A 119 8.33 4.27 -9.94
CA ASN A 119 9.73 4.58 -10.24
C ASN A 119 10.71 3.88 -9.31
N ALA A 120 10.40 3.84 -8.02
CA ALA A 120 11.24 3.22 -7.01
C ALA A 120 11.24 1.68 -7.09
N THR A 121 10.16 1.08 -7.57
CA THR A 121 9.99 -0.38 -7.52
C THR A 121 10.02 -1.09 -8.87
N PHE A 122 9.67 -0.44 -9.98
CA PHE A 122 9.44 -1.14 -11.26
C PHE A 122 9.97 -0.44 -12.52
N ALA A 123 10.06 0.90 -12.58
CA ALA A 123 10.30 1.63 -13.83
C ALA A 123 11.60 1.26 -14.57
N ASP A 124 12.65 0.85 -13.86
CA ASP A 124 13.96 0.48 -14.44
C ASP A 124 14.29 -1.02 -14.33
N THR A 125 13.34 -1.84 -13.87
CA THR A 125 13.56 -3.26 -13.59
C THR A 125 13.44 -4.17 -14.81
N GLY A 126 12.74 -3.69 -15.85
CA GLY A 126 12.36 -4.51 -16.99
C GLY A 126 11.44 -5.67 -16.61
N LEU A 127 10.63 -5.52 -15.55
CA LEU A 127 9.72 -6.58 -15.11
C LEU A 127 8.65 -6.90 -16.17
N TRP A 128 8.03 -5.86 -16.73
CA TRP A 128 7.16 -5.97 -17.89
C TRP A 128 7.97 -5.72 -19.16
N MET A 129 8.01 -6.71 -20.06
CA MET A 129 8.86 -6.72 -21.26
C MET A 129 8.08 -6.58 -22.56
N GLY A 130 6.80 -6.21 -22.48
CA GLY A 130 5.95 -5.97 -23.65
C GLY A 130 4.74 -6.87 -23.72
N LYS A 131 4.20 -6.98 -24.93
CA LYS A 131 2.98 -7.73 -25.22
C LYS A 131 3.05 -8.32 -26.63
N THR A 132 2.15 -9.24 -26.94
CA THR A 132 1.96 -9.75 -28.30
C THR A 132 0.51 -9.61 -28.73
N PHE A 133 0.32 -9.48 -30.04
CA PHE A 133 -0.97 -9.36 -30.70
C PHE A 133 -1.16 -10.56 -31.62
N GLU A 134 -1.95 -11.53 -31.17
CA GLU A 134 -2.14 -12.81 -31.85
C GLU A 134 -3.46 -12.80 -32.63
N PRO A 135 -3.52 -13.40 -33.83
CA PRO A 135 -4.77 -13.60 -34.54
C PRO A 135 -5.80 -14.30 -33.65
N VAL A 136 -7.04 -13.83 -33.71
CA VAL A 136 -8.15 -14.36 -32.91
C VAL A 136 -9.35 -14.65 -33.81
N SER A 137 -10.02 -15.78 -33.56
CA SER A 137 -11.24 -16.13 -34.29
C SER A 137 -12.45 -15.38 -33.75
N GLU A 138 -13.46 -15.13 -34.60
CA GLU A 138 -14.73 -14.52 -34.20
C GLU A 138 -15.38 -15.30 -33.04
N ALA A 139 -15.28 -16.62 -33.05
CA ALA A 139 -15.84 -17.48 -32.01
C ALA A 139 -15.21 -17.21 -30.63
N VAL A 140 -13.90 -16.97 -30.58
CA VAL A 140 -13.20 -16.61 -29.34
C VAL A 140 -13.60 -15.19 -28.91
N VAL A 141 -13.71 -14.23 -29.82
CA VAL A 141 -14.17 -12.87 -29.48
C VAL A 141 -15.58 -12.89 -28.90
N ARG A 142 -16.50 -13.65 -29.52
CA ARG A 142 -17.86 -13.89 -29.00
C ARG A 142 -17.85 -14.46 -27.59
N ASP A 143 -17.05 -15.50 -27.35
CA ASP A 143 -16.88 -16.10 -26.02
C ASP A 143 -16.34 -15.08 -25.00
N LYS A 144 -15.25 -14.40 -25.31
CA LYS A 144 -14.58 -13.48 -24.38
C LYS A 144 -15.38 -12.21 -24.08
N CYS A 145 -16.25 -11.77 -24.99
CA CYS A 145 -17.11 -10.60 -24.81
C CYS A 145 -18.55 -10.94 -24.38
N ASP A 146 -18.86 -12.21 -24.05
CA ASP A 146 -20.22 -12.65 -23.71
C ASP A 146 -21.26 -12.25 -24.78
N ASP A 147 -20.92 -12.50 -26.05
CA ASP A 147 -21.75 -12.19 -27.22
C ASP A 147 -22.14 -10.70 -27.36
N ASP A 148 -21.27 -9.80 -26.88
CA ASP A 148 -21.47 -8.35 -27.02
C ASP A 148 -21.77 -7.94 -28.48
N PRO A 149 -22.94 -7.35 -28.76
CA PRO A 149 -23.38 -7.13 -30.13
C PRO A 149 -22.52 -6.09 -30.87
N GLU A 150 -21.93 -5.13 -30.17
CA GLU A 150 -21.08 -4.11 -30.80
C GLU A 150 -19.69 -4.68 -31.11
N GLN A 151 -19.08 -5.44 -30.20
CA GLN A 151 -17.80 -6.10 -30.46
C GLN A 151 -17.90 -7.15 -31.57
N VAL A 152 -18.98 -7.92 -31.60
CA VAL A 152 -19.19 -8.93 -32.65
C VAL A 152 -19.43 -8.27 -34.01
N ALA A 153 -20.15 -7.13 -34.05
CA ALA A 153 -20.36 -6.39 -35.28
C ALA A 153 -19.07 -5.71 -35.80
N ASN A 154 -18.17 -5.33 -34.89
CA ASN A 154 -16.91 -4.66 -35.22
C ASN A 154 -15.75 -5.64 -35.48
N TYR A 155 -15.94 -6.95 -35.25
CA TYR A 155 -14.89 -7.95 -35.48
C TYR A 155 -14.38 -7.91 -36.93
N ASP A 156 -13.07 -7.75 -37.06
CA ASP A 156 -12.33 -7.82 -38.31
C ASP A 156 -11.09 -8.70 -38.13
N PRO A 157 -10.96 -9.86 -38.81
CA PRO A 157 -9.77 -10.70 -38.69
C PRO A 157 -8.47 -9.98 -39.07
N ALA A 158 -8.52 -8.88 -39.83
CA ALA A 158 -7.35 -8.08 -40.16
C ALA A 158 -6.85 -7.22 -38.99
N SER A 159 -7.71 -6.73 -38.09
CA SER A 159 -7.35 -5.82 -36.98
C SER A 159 -7.61 -6.37 -35.59
N SER A 160 -8.64 -7.20 -35.40
CA SER A 160 -8.98 -7.78 -34.10
C SER A 160 -7.91 -8.79 -33.69
N ARG A 161 -7.38 -8.63 -32.48
CA ARG A 161 -6.33 -9.49 -31.91
C ARG A 161 -6.68 -9.85 -30.48
N ILE A 162 -6.18 -10.98 -30.02
CA ILE A 162 -6.08 -11.30 -28.60
C ILE A 162 -4.62 -11.22 -28.21
N GLY A 163 -4.33 -10.67 -27.05
CA GLY A 163 -2.95 -10.44 -26.65
C GLY A 163 -2.65 -10.84 -25.22
N ARG A 164 -1.36 -10.98 -24.96
CA ARG A 164 -0.79 -11.36 -23.67
C ARG A 164 0.43 -10.51 -23.37
N ASN A 165 0.60 -10.16 -22.11
CA ASN A 165 1.74 -9.43 -21.60
C ASN A 165 2.94 -10.39 -21.37
N PHE A 166 4.14 -9.84 -21.45
CA PHE A 166 5.41 -10.51 -21.22
C PHE A 166 6.03 -10.03 -19.91
N PHE A 167 6.43 -10.99 -19.08
CA PHE A 167 7.03 -10.73 -17.78
C PHE A 167 8.39 -11.43 -17.65
N ARG A 168 9.34 -10.72 -17.05
CA ARG A 168 10.72 -11.14 -16.82
C ARG A 168 10.96 -11.20 -15.32
N GLN A 169 11.75 -12.18 -14.88
CA GLN A 169 12.21 -12.22 -13.50
C GLN A 169 13.30 -11.14 -13.28
N PRO A 170 13.28 -10.35 -12.20
CA PRO A 170 14.35 -9.40 -11.90
C PRO A 170 15.71 -10.11 -11.71
N PRO A 171 16.85 -9.42 -11.91
CA PRO A 171 18.18 -10.05 -11.84
C PRO A 171 18.66 -10.25 -10.41
N ASP A 172 18.30 -9.29 -9.56
CA ASP A 172 18.53 -9.23 -8.12
C ASP A 172 17.24 -8.60 -7.56
N PRO A 173 16.15 -9.39 -7.53
CA PRO A 173 14.88 -8.90 -6.99
C PRO A 173 15.15 -8.37 -5.58
N ASN A 174 14.64 -7.16 -5.32
CA ASN A 174 14.59 -6.72 -3.93
C ASN A 174 13.47 -7.49 -3.22
N ALA A 175 13.49 -7.53 -1.90
CA ALA A 175 12.50 -8.26 -1.11
C ALA A 175 11.03 -7.95 -1.49
N LEU A 176 10.71 -6.75 -1.97
CA LEU A 176 9.36 -6.42 -2.47
C LEU A 176 9.02 -7.11 -3.79
N GLN A 177 9.99 -7.22 -4.70
CA GLN A 177 9.83 -7.87 -5.99
C GLN A 177 9.77 -9.40 -5.85
N ASP A 178 10.57 -9.99 -4.96
CA ASP A 178 10.56 -11.45 -4.71
C ASP A 178 9.21 -11.96 -4.22
N ILE A 179 8.47 -11.13 -3.49
CA ILE A 179 7.20 -11.52 -2.89
C ILE A 179 6.02 -11.13 -3.80
N ALA A 180 6.10 -9.99 -4.48
CA ALA A 180 5.06 -9.58 -5.42
C ALA A 180 4.97 -10.54 -6.62
N LEU A 181 6.08 -11.13 -7.07
CA LEU A 181 6.10 -11.91 -8.32
C LEU A 181 5.39 -13.26 -8.27
N PRO A 182 5.57 -14.12 -7.25
CA PRO A 182 4.81 -15.36 -7.12
C PRO A 182 3.30 -15.10 -6.95
N VAL A 183 2.94 -14.02 -6.24
CA VAL A 183 1.55 -13.60 -6.07
C VAL A 183 0.96 -13.11 -7.39
N LEU A 184 1.69 -12.30 -8.16
CA LEU A 184 1.30 -11.88 -9.51
C LEU A 184 1.21 -13.09 -10.47
N GLU A 185 2.15 -14.03 -10.40
CA GLU A 185 2.13 -15.26 -11.19
C GLU A 185 0.86 -16.08 -10.93
N GLN A 186 0.49 -16.26 -9.67
CA GLN A 186 -0.69 -17.02 -9.29
C GLN A 186 -1.99 -16.26 -9.55
N ALA A 187 -2.05 -14.97 -9.18
CA ALA A 187 -3.24 -14.14 -9.35
C ALA A 187 -3.54 -13.90 -10.83
N TRP A 188 -2.54 -13.60 -11.65
CA TRP A 188 -2.72 -13.31 -13.08
C TRP A 188 -2.67 -14.56 -13.97
N LYS A 189 -2.65 -15.76 -13.34
CA LYS A 189 -2.60 -17.06 -14.01
C LYS A 189 -1.50 -17.09 -15.09
N LEU A 190 -0.32 -16.56 -14.76
CA LEU A 190 0.79 -16.44 -15.70
C LEU A 190 1.26 -17.83 -16.13
N LYS A 191 1.49 -17.98 -17.43
CA LYS A 191 1.98 -19.20 -18.07
C LYS A 191 3.45 -19.06 -18.41
N ASP A 192 4.13 -20.19 -18.54
CA ASP A 192 5.45 -20.20 -19.13
C ASP A 192 5.39 -19.76 -20.59
N ARG A 193 6.49 -19.18 -21.04
CA ARG A 193 6.71 -18.85 -22.44
C ARG A 193 6.37 -20.04 -23.37
N PRO A 194 5.53 -19.85 -24.41
CA PRO A 194 5.28 -20.90 -25.39
C PRO A 194 6.54 -21.17 -26.22
N MET A 195 6.86 -22.45 -26.37
CA MET A 195 8.05 -22.91 -27.12
C MET A 195 7.71 -23.43 -28.52
N SER A 196 6.43 -23.55 -28.87
CA SER A 196 5.97 -24.03 -30.18
C SER A 196 4.58 -23.50 -30.51
N SER A 197 4.21 -23.52 -31.80
CA SER A 197 2.89 -23.10 -32.30
C SER A 197 1.75 -24.01 -31.85
N THR A 198 2.07 -25.19 -31.31
CA THR A 198 1.08 -26.16 -30.80
C THR A 198 0.96 -26.13 -29.27
N ALA A 199 1.53 -25.12 -28.61
CA ALA A 199 1.41 -24.98 -27.16
C ALA A 199 -0.05 -24.78 -26.77
N GLU A 200 -0.55 -25.61 -25.85
CA GLU A 200 -1.95 -25.57 -25.42
C GLU A 200 -2.22 -24.44 -24.41
N GLY A 201 -3.49 -24.04 -24.32
CA GLY A 201 -3.95 -23.07 -23.32
C GLY A 201 -3.83 -21.60 -23.74
N PHE A 202 -3.59 -21.30 -25.00
CA PHE A 202 -3.63 -19.92 -25.50
C PHE A 202 -4.92 -19.72 -26.32
N ASP A 203 -5.59 -18.59 -26.12
CA ASP A 203 -6.85 -18.26 -26.81
C ASP A 203 -6.61 -17.69 -28.23
N GLY A 204 -5.35 -17.34 -28.57
CA GLY A 204 -4.93 -16.84 -29.88
C GLY A 204 -4.14 -17.87 -30.70
N GLU A 205 -3.93 -17.58 -31.99
CA GLU A 205 -3.11 -18.40 -32.88
C GLU A 205 -1.61 -18.11 -32.71
N LEU A 206 -0.86 -19.06 -32.15
CA LEU A 206 0.59 -18.96 -31.99
C LEU A 206 1.33 -19.19 -33.31
N LEU A 207 1.60 -18.13 -34.05
CA LEU A 207 2.35 -18.21 -35.32
C LEU A 207 3.84 -18.47 -35.08
N ALA A 208 4.41 -19.43 -35.82
CA ALA A 208 5.84 -19.74 -35.73
C ALA A 208 6.74 -18.52 -36.01
N ALA A 209 6.34 -17.64 -36.94
CA ALA A 209 7.05 -16.41 -37.24
C ALA A 209 7.05 -15.42 -36.05
N ASN A 210 5.97 -15.39 -35.27
CA ASN A 210 5.87 -14.53 -34.08
C ASN A 210 6.70 -15.09 -32.92
N LEU A 211 6.66 -16.40 -32.69
CA LEU A 211 7.50 -17.06 -31.68
C LEU A 211 9.01 -16.88 -31.96
N GLU A 212 9.42 -16.80 -33.23
CA GLU A 212 10.81 -16.48 -33.58
C GLU A 212 11.17 -15.05 -33.18
N LYS A 213 10.31 -14.07 -33.48
CA LYS A 213 10.51 -12.66 -33.09
C LYS A 213 10.55 -12.49 -31.57
N GLU A 214 9.77 -13.26 -30.83
CA GLU A 214 9.78 -13.24 -29.36
C GLU A 214 11.17 -13.54 -28.77
N LYS A 215 12.06 -14.24 -29.47
CA LYS A 215 13.41 -14.57 -28.95
C LYS A 215 14.24 -13.34 -28.65
N ALA A 216 13.94 -12.20 -29.27
CA ALA A 216 14.57 -10.92 -28.99
C ALA A 216 14.07 -10.25 -27.70
N ILE A 217 13.04 -10.80 -27.04
CA ILE A 217 12.42 -10.26 -25.84
C ILE A 217 12.78 -11.17 -24.64
N PRO A 218 13.57 -10.71 -23.66
CA PRO A 218 14.00 -11.50 -22.52
C PRO A 218 12.89 -11.64 -21.47
N TYR A 219 11.88 -12.46 -21.78
CA TYR A 219 10.77 -12.78 -20.87
C TYR A 219 10.69 -14.29 -20.60
N SER A 220 10.17 -14.66 -19.44
CA SER A 220 9.98 -16.05 -19.00
C SER A 220 8.51 -16.42 -18.77
N LYS A 221 7.68 -15.46 -18.37
CA LYS A 221 6.26 -15.65 -18.06
C LYS A 221 5.36 -14.77 -18.92
N THR A 222 4.13 -15.21 -19.16
CA THR A 222 3.17 -14.49 -20.00
C THR A 222 1.73 -14.66 -19.51
N GLY A 223 0.90 -13.64 -19.66
CA GLY A 223 -0.50 -13.66 -19.20
C GLY A 223 -1.13 -12.27 -19.22
N GLY A 224 -2.14 -12.01 -18.39
CA GLY A 224 -2.87 -10.73 -18.41
C GLY A 224 -3.48 -10.47 -19.79
N ILE A 225 -4.49 -11.26 -20.13
CA ILE A 225 -5.06 -11.31 -21.49
C ILE A 225 -5.90 -10.06 -21.78
N TYR A 226 -5.85 -9.60 -23.01
CA TYR A 226 -6.67 -8.49 -23.52
C TYR A 226 -7.18 -8.77 -24.92
N LEU A 227 -8.29 -8.13 -25.27
CA LEU A 227 -8.73 -8.03 -26.67
C LEU A 227 -8.32 -6.67 -27.23
N ALA A 228 -7.82 -6.67 -28.45
CA ALA A 228 -7.37 -5.47 -29.13
C ALA A 228 -8.08 -5.26 -30.45
N ASP A 229 -8.52 -4.04 -30.71
CA ASP A 229 -9.07 -3.62 -31.99
C ASP A 229 -8.94 -2.12 -32.23
N MET A 230 -9.23 -1.68 -33.45
CA MET A 230 -9.36 -0.27 -33.78
C MET A 230 -10.59 0.33 -33.11
N GLY A 231 -10.45 1.53 -32.55
CA GLY A 231 -11.57 2.22 -31.91
C GLY A 231 -11.30 3.71 -31.71
N ALA A 232 -12.32 4.42 -31.19
CA ALA A 232 -12.14 5.78 -30.69
C ALA A 232 -11.60 5.74 -29.26
N SER A 233 -10.72 6.69 -28.92
CA SER A 233 -10.19 6.84 -27.57
C SER A 233 -11.31 7.09 -26.57
N VAL A 234 -11.27 6.38 -25.45
CA VAL A 234 -12.23 6.52 -24.34
C VAL A 234 -11.86 7.66 -23.40
N VAL A 235 -10.67 8.25 -23.56
CA VAL A 235 -10.19 9.40 -22.80
C VAL A 235 -10.86 10.67 -23.36
N PRO A 236 -11.63 11.43 -22.56
CA PRO A 236 -12.37 12.59 -23.07
C PRO A 236 -11.49 13.64 -23.75
N GLU A 237 -10.27 13.86 -23.27
CA GLU A 237 -9.31 14.83 -23.82
C GLU A 237 -8.84 14.48 -25.23
N MET A 238 -9.03 13.24 -25.67
CA MET A 238 -8.65 12.78 -26.99
C MET A 238 -9.75 13.03 -28.04
N ASN A 239 -10.90 13.60 -27.67
CA ASN A 239 -11.98 14.03 -28.59
C ASN A 239 -12.33 13.00 -29.68
N GLY A 240 -12.42 11.71 -29.33
CA GLY A 240 -12.76 10.63 -30.26
C GLY A 240 -11.64 10.25 -31.24
N LYS A 241 -10.39 10.61 -30.94
CA LYS A 241 -9.20 10.18 -31.70
C LYS A 241 -9.23 8.68 -31.96
N GLN A 242 -8.97 8.28 -33.20
CA GLN A 242 -8.77 6.86 -33.50
C GLN A 242 -7.47 6.35 -32.86
N VAL A 243 -7.56 5.18 -32.25
CA VAL A 243 -6.48 4.47 -31.53
C VAL A 243 -6.62 2.97 -31.78
N TYR A 244 -5.54 2.23 -31.53
CA TYR A 244 -5.64 0.78 -31.36
C TYR A 244 -5.81 0.48 -29.88
N GLN A 245 -7.00 0.06 -29.47
CA GLN A 245 -7.42 -0.08 -28.09
C GLN A 245 -7.20 -1.52 -27.62
N LEU A 246 -6.69 -1.70 -26.40
CA LEU A 246 -6.54 -2.99 -25.73
C LEU A 246 -7.45 -2.98 -24.49
N ASN A 247 -8.52 -3.76 -24.50
CA ASN A 247 -9.47 -3.84 -23.40
C ASN A 247 -9.27 -5.12 -22.60
N TYR A 248 -8.89 -4.96 -21.33
CA TYR A 248 -8.64 -6.06 -20.40
C TYR A 248 -9.90 -6.48 -19.62
N ARG A 249 -10.91 -5.63 -19.60
CA ARG A 249 -11.93 -5.64 -18.55
C ARG A 249 -13.05 -6.64 -18.77
N TRP A 250 -13.10 -7.25 -19.96
CA TRP A 250 -14.10 -8.25 -20.30
C TRP A 250 -14.09 -9.40 -19.28
N PRO A 251 -15.23 -9.72 -18.63
CA PRO A 251 -15.26 -10.72 -17.55
C PRO A 251 -14.69 -12.08 -17.96
N ASN A 252 -14.99 -12.56 -19.18
CA ASN A 252 -14.52 -13.87 -19.65
C ASN A 252 -13.02 -13.89 -20.02
N LEU A 253 -12.32 -12.75 -19.99
CA LEU A 253 -10.85 -12.70 -19.99
C LEU A 253 -10.25 -13.02 -18.60
N ASN A 254 -11.09 -13.10 -17.57
CA ASN A 254 -10.71 -13.28 -16.17
C ASN A 254 -9.69 -12.22 -15.68
N PRO A 255 -9.94 -10.91 -15.88
CA PRO A 255 -9.02 -9.89 -15.43
C PRO A 255 -8.94 -9.85 -13.90
N VAL A 256 -7.74 -9.61 -13.40
CA VAL A 256 -7.48 -9.38 -11.98
C VAL A 256 -7.08 -7.94 -11.78
N PHE A 257 -7.52 -7.34 -10.68
CA PHE A 257 -7.13 -5.98 -10.31
C PHE A 257 -5.59 -5.78 -10.42
N PRO A 258 -5.10 -4.69 -11.03
CA PRO A 258 -5.85 -3.55 -11.56
C PRO A 258 -6.32 -3.68 -13.02
N MET A 259 -6.11 -4.82 -13.69
CA MET A 259 -6.52 -5.01 -15.10
C MET A 259 -8.04 -4.91 -15.31
N THR A 260 -8.83 -5.13 -14.28
CA THR A 260 -10.28 -4.88 -14.27
C THR A 260 -10.65 -3.40 -14.52
N LEU A 261 -9.69 -2.49 -14.35
CA LEU A 261 -9.84 -1.05 -14.63
C LEU A 261 -9.25 -0.65 -15.99
N LEU A 262 -8.44 -1.51 -16.59
CA LEU A 262 -7.45 -1.11 -17.58
C LEU A 262 -7.99 -1.15 -19.01
N VAL A 263 -7.75 -0.06 -19.71
CA VAL A 263 -7.76 0.02 -21.16
C VAL A 263 -6.43 0.64 -21.58
N ASP A 264 -5.69 -0.01 -22.47
CA ASP A 264 -4.58 0.68 -23.12
C ASP A 264 -5.02 1.22 -24.48
N GLU A 265 -4.38 2.30 -24.92
CA GLU A 265 -4.59 2.83 -26.25
C GLU A 265 -3.25 3.12 -26.91
N LEU A 266 -3.08 2.70 -28.16
CA LEU A 266 -1.83 2.76 -28.90
C LEU A 266 -1.95 3.60 -30.17
N VAL A 267 -0.87 4.33 -30.47
CA VAL A 267 -0.65 5.00 -31.75
C VAL A 267 0.79 4.83 -32.21
N GLN A 268 1.00 4.78 -33.52
CA GLN A 268 2.33 4.75 -34.13
C GLN A 268 2.89 6.18 -34.22
N VAL A 269 4.10 6.35 -33.69
CA VAL A 269 4.83 7.63 -33.68
C VAL A 269 6.11 7.61 -34.51
N GLY A 270 6.61 6.43 -34.85
CA GLY A 270 7.69 6.22 -35.80
C GLY A 270 7.66 4.82 -36.40
N GLU A 271 8.52 4.56 -37.37
CA GLU A 271 8.70 3.21 -37.92
C GLU A 271 9.08 2.24 -36.79
N GLY A 272 8.24 1.21 -36.56
CA GLY A 272 8.42 0.25 -35.47
C GLY A 272 8.28 0.81 -34.05
N ILE A 273 7.86 2.07 -33.85
CA ILE A 273 7.72 2.70 -32.54
C ILE A 273 6.28 3.15 -32.29
N TYR A 274 5.70 2.65 -31.21
CA TYR A 274 4.33 2.91 -30.82
C TYR A 274 4.31 3.50 -29.41
N LEU A 275 3.55 4.58 -29.25
CA LEU A 275 3.31 5.23 -27.97
C LEU A 275 1.94 4.80 -27.45
N GLY A 276 1.93 4.28 -26.24
CA GLY A 276 0.75 3.87 -25.52
C GLY A 276 0.41 4.81 -24.38
N GLN A 277 -0.89 5.01 -24.15
CA GLN A 277 -1.39 5.55 -22.88
C GLN A 277 -2.08 4.45 -22.07
N LEU A 278 -1.84 4.46 -20.76
CA LEU A 278 -2.45 3.57 -19.78
C LEU A 278 -3.71 4.25 -19.24
N VAL A 279 -4.90 3.69 -19.46
CA VAL A 279 -6.18 4.33 -19.10
C VAL A 279 -6.90 3.53 -18.04
N TYR A 280 -7.24 4.15 -16.91
CA TYR A 280 -8.06 3.52 -15.87
C TYR A 280 -9.49 4.05 -15.85
N ALA A 281 -10.44 3.14 -15.68
CA ALA A 281 -11.79 3.46 -15.24
C ALA A 281 -11.77 3.94 -13.78
N THR A 282 -12.46 5.05 -13.49
CA THR A 282 -12.60 5.58 -12.12
C THR A 282 -14.00 5.39 -11.54
N LYS A 283 -14.91 4.78 -12.31
CA LYS A 283 -16.30 4.43 -11.95
C LYS A 283 -16.68 3.06 -12.51
N HIS A 284 -17.71 2.43 -11.96
CA HIS A 284 -18.31 1.17 -12.44
C HIS A 284 -17.27 0.08 -12.72
N TYR A 285 -16.51 -0.33 -11.70
CA TYR A 285 -15.43 -1.28 -11.88
C TYR A 285 -15.49 -2.43 -10.88
N SER A 286 -14.90 -3.56 -11.31
CA SER A 286 -14.77 -4.77 -10.52
C SER A 286 -13.38 -4.86 -9.89
N LEU A 287 -13.29 -5.51 -8.74
CA LEU A 287 -12.05 -5.93 -8.10
C LEU A 287 -11.69 -7.39 -8.46
N GLY A 288 -12.50 -8.06 -9.28
CA GLY A 288 -12.31 -9.43 -9.78
C GLY A 288 -13.39 -10.41 -9.30
N ALA A 289 -13.33 -11.64 -9.84
CA ALA A 289 -14.12 -12.78 -9.41
C ALA A 289 -13.23 -13.76 -8.62
N ILE A 290 -13.76 -14.32 -7.53
CA ILE A 290 -13.03 -15.24 -6.65
C ILE A 290 -13.65 -16.64 -6.76
N ASP A 291 -12.83 -17.63 -7.12
CA ASP A 291 -13.16 -19.04 -7.01
C ASP A 291 -12.99 -19.52 -5.57
N LEU A 292 -14.08 -19.94 -4.94
CA LEU A 292 -14.13 -20.43 -3.56
C LEU A 292 -14.33 -21.97 -3.56
N PRO A 293 -13.25 -22.79 -3.61
CA PRO A 293 -13.32 -24.23 -3.87
C PRO A 293 -14.02 -25.09 -2.80
N PHE A 294 -14.59 -24.50 -1.75
CA PHE A 294 -15.20 -25.17 -0.59
C PHE A 294 -16.71 -24.87 -0.46
N ILE A 295 -17.32 -24.11 -1.39
CA ILE A 295 -18.79 -23.97 -1.49
C ILE A 295 -19.29 -24.88 -2.63
N PRO A 296 -20.02 -25.98 -2.35
CA PRO A 296 -20.53 -26.85 -3.41
C PRO A 296 -21.64 -26.15 -4.19
N GLY A 297 -21.31 -25.62 -5.37
CA GLY A 297 -22.27 -25.12 -6.35
C GLY A 297 -22.14 -23.64 -6.75
N GLU A 298 -21.32 -22.84 -6.06
CA GLU A 298 -21.05 -21.45 -6.45
C GLU A 298 -19.57 -21.27 -6.83
N LYS A 299 -19.35 -20.92 -8.10
CA LYS A 299 -18.09 -20.44 -8.66
C LYS A 299 -18.27 -18.95 -9.01
N ASP A 300 -17.18 -18.20 -9.07
CA ASP A 300 -17.15 -16.81 -9.56
C ASP A 300 -17.91 -15.76 -8.71
N ILE A 301 -17.55 -15.58 -7.43
CA ILE A 301 -18.09 -14.43 -6.65
C ILE A 301 -17.45 -13.13 -7.13
N GLU A 302 -18.22 -12.27 -7.77
CA GLU A 302 -17.78 -10.97 -8.31
C GLU A 302 -17.77 -9.87 -7.24
N LEU A 303 -16.62 -9.21 -7.05
CA LEU A 303 -16.48 -8.02 -6.20
C LEU A 303 -16.53 -6.75 -7.06
N GLY A 304 -17.44 -5.83 -6.75
CA GLY A 304 -17.66 -4.61 -7.54
C GLY A 304 -18.60 -4.84 -8.73
N GLU A 305 -18.59 -3.92 -9.70
CA GLU A 305 -19.44 -4.01 -10.88
C GLU A 305 -18.61 -4.54 -12.07
N PRO A 306 -18.88 -5.76 -12.58
CA PRO A 306 -18.23 -6.26 -13.78
C PRO A 306 -18.41 -5.30 -14.95
N TYR A 307 -17.41 -5.26 -15.83
CA TYR A 307 -17.51 -4.46 -17.03
C TYR A 307 -18.70 -4.92 -17.87
N ALA A 308 -19.68 -4.04 -18.01
CA ALA A 308 -20.91 -4.28 -18.74
C ALA A 308 -21.27 -3.04 -19.56
N PRO A 309 -20.65 -2.84 -20.73
CA PRO A 309 -20.80 -1.60 -21.50
C PRO A 309 -22.23 -1.30 -21.96
N HIS A 310 -23.14 -2.29 -21.95
CA HIS A 310 -24.53 -2.15 -22.39
C HIS A 310 -25.60 -2.61 -21.37
N LYS A 311 -25.23 -2.96 -20.12
CA LYS A 311 -26.24 -3.28 -19.07
C LYS A 311 -26.57 -2.01 -18.28
N HIS A 312 -27.84 -1.66 -18.20
CA HIS A 312 -28.31 -0.51 -17.42
C HIS A 312 -28.36 -0.83 -15.91
N SER A 313 -27.83 0.08 -15.09
CA SER A 313 -28.05 0.01 -13.63
C SER A 313 -29.55 0.19 -13.32
N VAL A 314 -30.09 -0.65 -12.43
CA VAL A 314 -31.49 -0.56 -11.96
C VAL A 314 -31.78 0.82 -11.35
N LEU A 315 -30.78 1.43 -10.71
CA LEU A 315 -30.89 2.75 -10.09
C LEU A 315 -30.99 3.88 -11.14
N GLU A 316 -30.32 3.74 -12.27
CA GLU A 316 -30.37 4.70 -13.38
C GLU A 316 -31.65 4.58 -14.20
N SER A 317 -32.16 3.36 -14.35
CA SER A 317 -33.48 3.09 -14.94
C SER A 317 -34.61 3.73 -14.14
N LEU A 318 -34.47 3.84 -12.81
CA LEU A 318 -35.40 4.57 -11.95
C LEU A 318 -35.23 6.09 -12.03
N ARG A 319 -33.99 6.60 -12.22
CA ARG A 319 -33.74 8.04 -12.41
C ARG A 319 -34.28 8.57 -13.72
N SER A 320 -34.13 7.85 -14.84
CA SER A 320 -34.64 8.28 -16.15
C SER A 320 -36.17 8.41 -16.18
N VAL A 321 -36.86 7.56 -15.42
CA VAL A 321 -38.33 7.64 -15.20
C VAL A 321 -38.73 8.91 -14.44
N ILE A 322 -37.87 9.43 -13.57
CA ILE A 322 -38.14 10.64 -12.76
C ILE A 322 -37.73 11.92 -13.51
N THR A 323 -36.66 11.89 -14.30
CA THR A 323 -36.11 13.08 -14.97
C THR A 323 -36.61 13.30 -16.40
N GLY A 324 -37.29 12.32 -17.01
CA GLY A 324 -37.95 12.47 -18.31
C GLY A 324 -37.01 12.54 -19.53
N ASN A 325 -35.70 12.33 -19.35
CA ASN A 325 -34.75 12.26 -20.46
C ASN A 325 -34.55 10.80 -20.87
N SER A 326 -35.04 10.43 -22.05
CA SER A 326 -34.75 9.15 -22.71
C SER A 326 -33.64 9.34 -23.75
N GLU A 327 -32.41 9.64 -23.31
CA GLU A 327 -31.25 9.40 -24.15
C GLU A 327 -30.65 8.05 -23.77
N THR A 328 -30.28 7.27 -24.79
CA THR A 328 -29.58 5.98 -24.66
C THR A 328 -28.20 6.23 -24.06
N HIS A 329 -28.14 6.30 -22.72
CA HIS A 329 -26.91 6.56 -22.00
C HIS A 329 -26.10 5.28 -21.84
N THR A 330 -24.93 5.25 -22.47
CA THR A 330 -23.83 4.34 -22.14
C THR A 330 -23.31 4.64 -20.72
N PRO A 331 -22.96 3.63 -19.90
CA PRO A 331 -22.44 3.85 -18.55
C PRO A 331 -21.16 4.71 -18.57
N ASP A 332 -21.07 5.72 -17.70
CA ASP A 332 -19.89 6.58 -17.57
C ASP A 332 -18.85 5.96 -16.63
N TYR A 333 -17.85 5.28 -17.20
CA TYR A 333 -16.73 4.67 -16.45
C TYR A 333 -15.68 5.70 -15.97
N GLY A 334 -15.78 6.98 -16.33
CA GLY A 334 -14.88 8.04 -15.86
C GLY A 334 -13.41 7.83 -16.23
N TYR A 335 -13.10 7.43 -17.47
CA TYR A 335 -11.74 7.10 -17.89
C TYR A 335 -10.74 8.25 -17.74
N GLN A 336 -9.52 7.91 -17.31
CA GLN A 336 -8.42 8.86 -17.15
C GLN A 336 -7.11 8.26 -17.66
N ASN A 337 -6.26 9.08 -18.27
CA ASN A 337 -4.88 8.70 -18.58
C ASN A 337 -4.05 8.68 -17.28
N ASN A 338 -3.54 7.50 -16.98
CA ASN A 338 -2.77 7.13 -15.80
C ASN A 338 -1.31 6.81 -16.11
N GLY A 339 -0.80 7.14 -17.30
CA GLY A 339 0.58 6.87 -17.65
C GLY A 339 0.82 6.68 -19.14
N TYR A 340 2.09 6.45 -19.46
CA TYR A 340 2.55 6.16 -20.81
C TYR A 340 3.46 4.94 -20.81
N PHE A 341 3.46 4.23 -21.93
CA PHE A 341 4.38 3.13 -22.21
C PHE A 341 4.74 3.11 -23.69
N LEU A 342 5.80 2.42 -24.06
CA LEU A 342 6.19 2.23 -25.46
C LEU A 342 6.07 0.76 -25.84
N MET A 343 5.76 0.54 -27.10
CA MET A 343 5.84 -0.76 -27.75
C MET A 343 6.75 -0.60 -28.96
N MET A 344 7.76 -1.45 -29.07
CA MET A 344 8.78 -1.38 -30.13
C MET A 344 8.88 -2.71 -30.85
N ASP A 345 8.96 -2.65 -32.18
CA ASP A 345 9.07 -3.83 -33.02
C ASP A 345 10.41 -4.56 -32.75
N PRO A 346 10.40 -5.86 -32.43
CA PRO A 346 11.60 -6.66 -32.20
C PRO A 346 12.60 -6.65 -33.37
N ALA A 347 12.16 -6.33 -34.59
CA ALA A 347 13.05 -6.12 -35.74
C ALA A 347 14.09 -5.00 -35.49
N TYR A 348 13.81 -4.07 -34.56
CA TYR A 348 14.71 -2.99 -34.17
C TYR A 348 15.36 -3.22 -32.80
N ALA A 349 15.36 -4.45 -32.26
CA ALA A 349 15.89 -4.77 -30.93
C ALA A 349 17.31 -4.22 -30.67
N GLU A 350 18.20 -4.22 -31.67
CA GLU A 350 19.54 -3.62 -31.55
C GLU A 350 19.50 -2.12 -31.21
N ARG A 351 18.54 -1.38 -31.80
CA ARG A 351 18.34 0.05 -31.53
C ARG A 351 17.64 0.28 -30.18
N VAL A 352 16.70 -0.60 -29.83
CA VAL A 352 16.00 -0.54 -28.53
C VAL A 352 16.98 -0.72 -27.39
N TYR A 353 17.86 -1.72 -27.49
CA TYR A 353 18.82 -2.08 -26.45
C TYR A 353 20.12 -1.26 -26.49
N ALA A 354 20.26 -0.27 -27.37
CA ALA A 354 21.46 0.54 -27.50
C ALA A 354 21.84 1.27 -26.18
N ASP A 355 23.13 1.63 -26.03
CA ASP A 355 23.64 2.31 -24.82
C ASP A 355 22.97 3.68 -24.59
N ASP A 356 22.47 4.35 -25.64
CA ASP A 356 21.78 5.64 -25.60
C ASP A 356 20.25 5.54 -25.61
N ALA A 357 19.69 4.32 -25.68
CA ALA A 357 18.26 4.03 -25.66
C ALA A 357 17.86 3.35 -24.33
N PHE A 358 17.51 2.06 -24.35
CA PHE A 358 17.04 1.32 -23.16
C PHE A 358 18.02 0.19 -22.78
N PRO A 359 19.25 0.53 -22.35
CA PRO A 359 20.29 -0.44 -22.03
C PRO A 359 19.91 -1.40 -20.90
N GLN A 360 19.07 -0.94 -19.96
CA GLN A 360 18.60 -1.69 -18.80
C GLN A 360 17.70 -2.89 -19.16
N LEU A 361 17.09 -2.87 -20.35
CA LEU A 361 16.19 -3.93 -20.82
C LEU A 361 16.91 -5.06 -21.56
N ARG A 362 18.24 -4.96 -21.75
CA ARG A 362 19.02 -5.98 -22.45
C ARG A 362 18.87 -7.38 -21.83
N PRO A 363 18.90 -8.43 -22.66
CA PRO A 363 19.03 -9.79 -22.17
C PRO A 363 20.31 -9.99 -21.33
N ARG A 364 20.18 -10.74 -20.24
CA ARG A 364 21.24 -11.17 -19.32
C ARG A 364 21.64 -12.62 -19.59
N GLU A 365 22.75 -13.05 -19.00
CA GLU A 365 23.21 -14.43 -19.15
C GLU A 365 22.11 -15.42 -18.72
N GLY A 366 21.84 -16.41 -19.57
CA GLY A 366 20.77 -17.39 -19.36
C GLY A 366 19.39 -17.00 -19.94
N GLU A 367 19.21 -15.76 -20.40
CA GLU A 367 17.93 -15.32 -21.00
C GLU A 367 17.89 -15.44 -22.53
N SER A 368 16.69 -15.49 -23.09
CA SER A 368 16.50 -15.47 -24.54
C SER A 368 17.07 -14.18 -25.14
N GLY A 369 17.82 -14.33 -26.24
CA GLY A 369 18.44 -13.21 -26.94
C GLY A 369 19.77 -12.77 -26.36
N PHE A 370 20.28 -13.38 -25.27
CA PHE A 370 21.59 -13.04 -24.70
C PHE A 370 22.75 -13.24 -25.67
N GLU A 371 22.76 -14.33 -26.43
CA GLU A 371 23.83 -14.60 -27.40
C GLU A 371 23.92 -13.51 -28.49
N THR A 372 22.81 -12.85 -28.79
CA THR A 372 22.72 -11.83 -29.85
C THR A 372 22.87 -10.41 -29.30
N PHE A 373 22.27 -10.11 -28.14
CA PHE A 373 22.12 -8.74 -27.63
C PHE A 373 22.74 -8.50 -26.24
N GLY A 374 23.25 -9.54 -25.57
CA GLY A 374 23.85 -9.45 -24.24
C GLY A 374 25.26 -8.86 -24.21
N ARG A 375 25.68 -8.31 -23.06
CA ARG A 375 27.05 -7.82 -22.82
C ARG A 375 27.70 -8.65 -21.71
N LYS A 376 28.94 -9.11 -21.92
CA LYS A 376 29.72 -9.81 -20.89
C LYS A 376 30.36 -8.77 -19.94
N THR A 377 29.90 -8.68 -18.70
CA THR A 377 30.50 -7.81 -17.65
C THR A 377 30.79 -8.60 -16.38
N ALA A 378 31.90 -8.26 -15.71
CA ALA A 378 32.46 -8.97 -14.55
C ALA A 378 31.63 -8.79 -13.25
N PRO A 379 31.66 -9.76 -12.31
CA PRO A 379 30.81 -9.76 -11.12
C PRO A 379 31.26 -8.75 -10.07
N VAL A 380 30.28 -8.14 -9.38
CA VAL A 380 30.46 -7.24 -8.23
C VAL A 380 30.35 -8.07 -6.94
N ALA A 381 31.26 -7.83 -6.00
CA ALA A 381 31.38 -8.57 -4.74
C ALA A 381 30.32 -8.15 -3.70
N SER A 382 29.74 -9.13 -3.01
CA SER A 382 28.84 -8.96 -1.86
C SER A 382 29.62 -8.60 -0.59
N LEU A 383 29.05 -7.70 0.21
CA LEU A 383 29.55 -7.31 1.54
C LEU A 383 29.41 -8.45 2.56
N GLU A 384 30.46 -8.66 3.35
CA GLU A 384 30.58 -9.67 4.41
C GLU A 384 29.63 -9.39 5.58
N SER A 385 28.96 -10.43 6.10
CA SER A 385 28.25 -10.41 7.39
C SER A 385 29.00 -11.24 8.43
N ASP A 386 28.91 -10.82 9.69
CA ASP A 386 29.41 -11.48 10.90
C ASP A 386 29.38 -13.03 10.84
N ALA A 387 30.50 -13.66 11.21
CA ALA A 387 30.77 -15.09 11.07
C ALA A 387 30.02 -16.02 12.06
N ARG A 388 28.90 -15.60 12.65
CA ARG A 388 28.13 -16.37 13.65
C ARG A 388 26.89 -17.00 13.01
N ASP A 389 26.66 -18.30 13.22
CA ASP A 389 25.45 -18.99 12.76
C ASP A 389 24.26 -18.64 13.67
N TRP A 390 23.41 -17.72 13.21
CA TRP A 390 22.22 -17.27 13.94
C TRP A 390 21.01 -18.20 13.80
N LEU A 391 21.08 -19.23 12.94
CA LEU A 391 19.97 -20.17 12.75
C LEU A 391 19.93 -21.19 13.90
N ASN A 392 21.05 -21.88 14.14
CA ASN A 392 21.16 -22.89 15.20
C ASN A 392 22.36 -22.68 16.14
N GLY A 393 23.35 -21.86 15.76
CA GLY A 393 24.57 -21.65 16.56
C GLY A 393 24.35 -20.93 17.89
N TRP A 394 23.15 -20.36 18.11
CA TRP A 394 22.76 -19.81 19.42
C TRP A 394 22.60 -20.89 20.50
N GLN A 395 22.36 -22.15 20.12
CA GLN A 395 22.24 -23.27 21.07
C GLN A 395 23.56 -23.57 21.78
N ASP A 396 24.69 -23.28 21.13
CA ASP A 396 26.04 -23.48 21.67
C ASP A 396 26.51 -22.29 22.53
N ASP A 397 25.77 -21.18 22.56
CA ASP A 397 26.03 -19.99 23.37
C ASP A 397 25.08 -19.97 24.57
N GLU A 398 25.59 -20.24 25.77
CA GLU A 398 24.78 -20.36 27.00
C GLU A 398 23.92 -19.11 27.27
N ILE A 399 24.41 -17.92 26.93
CA ILE A 399 23.68 -16.66 27.15
C ILE A 399 22.53 -16.54 26.15
N LEU A 400 22.80 -16.79 24.87
CA LEU A 400 21.76 -16.73 23.84
C LEU A 400 20.74 -17.85 23.99
N ALA A 401 21.17 -19.08 24.32
CA ALA A 401 20.28 -20.19 24.62
C ALA A 401 19.33 -19.84 25.76
N GLN A 402 19.86 -19.32 26.89
CA GLN A 402 19.03 -18.89 28.00
C GLN A 402 18.04 -17.79 27.58
N LYS A 403 18.49 -16.76 26.86
CA LYS A 403 17.64 -15.67 26.36
C LYS A 403 16.55 -16.19 25.43
N PHE A 404 16.91 -17.08 24.51
CA PHE A 404 16.03 -17.54 23.44
C PHE A 404 15.01 -18.60 23.87
N THR A 405 15.22 -19.28 25.00
CA THR A 405 14.30 -20.33 25.48
C THR A 405 13.59 -19.98 26.79
N THR A 406 13.86 -18.82 27.40
CA THR A 406 13.22 -18.42 28.67
C THR A 406 12.05 -17.49 28.44
N LEU A 407 10.84 -17.98 28.72
CA LEU A 407 9.64 -17.14 28.75
C LEU A 407 9.58 -16.31 30.04
N ILE A 408 9.24 -15.03 29.89
CA ILE A 408 8.84 -14.15 30.99
C ILE A 408 7.33 -14.20 31.07
N SER A 409 6.80 -14.64 32.23
CA SER A 409 5.36 -14.76 32.40
C SER A 409 4.86 -14.44 33.81
N GLU A 410 3.60 -14.01 33.87
CA GLU A 410 2.77 -13.90 35.06
C GLU A 410 1.55 -14.85 34.93
N PRO A 411 0.84 -15.15 36.05
CA PRO A 411 -0.37 -15.96 35.99
C PRO A 411 -1.39 -15.37 35.01
N SER A 412 -1.94 -16.20 34.12
CA SER A 412 -3.00 -15.77 33.21
C SER A 412 -4.22 -15.30 34.01
N THR A 413 -4.89 -14.28 33.51
CA THR A 413 -6.17 -13.79 34.04
C THR A 413 -7.32 -14.78 33.82
N GLN A 414 -7.14 -15.78 32.94
CA GLN A 414 -8.12 -16.82 32.64
C GLN A 414 -7.71 -18.15 33.30
N ALA A 415 -8.51 -18.61 34.27
CA ALA A 415 -8.23 -19.81 35.06
C ALA A 415 -8.16 -21.12 34.25
N GLY A 416 -8.68 -21.13 33.02
CA GLY A 416 -8.63 -22.28 32.11
C GLY A 416 -7.39 -22.35 31.23
N ASP A 417 -6.54 -21.32 31.22
CA ASP A 417 -5.32 -21.31 30.43
C ASP A 417 -4.30 -22.29 31.00
N ALA A 418 -3.79 -23.21 30.17
CA ALA A 418 -2.71 -24.08 30.60
C ALA A 418 -1.36 -23.29 30.76
N ASN A 419 -0.27 -23.96 31.13
CA ASN A 419 1.03 -23.31 31.27
C ASN A 419 1.65 -22.96 29.90
N VAL A 420 1.96 -21.69 29.64
CA VAL A 420 2.55 -21.24 28.35
C VAL A 420 3.93 -21.84 28.08
N SER A 421 4.66 -22.27 29.12
CA SER A 421 5.91 -23.00 28.94
C SER A 421 5.75 -24.32 28.17
N ASP A 422 4.56 -24.93 28.23
CA ASP A 422 4.27 -26.18 27.51
C ASP A 422 4.15 -25.95 25.98
N MET A 423 4.12 -24.68 25.53
CA MET A 423 4.07 -24.35 24.10
C MET A 423 5.44 -24.43 23.43
N LEU A 424 6.53 -24.32 24.19
CA LEU A 424 7.91 -24.29 23.69
C LEU A 424 8.46 -25.72 23.57
N ALA A 425 8.98 -26.11 22.40
CA ALA A 425 9.63 -27.41 22.23
C ALA A 425 11.10 -27.39 22.69
N ASP A 426 11.65 -28.56 23.04
CA ASP A 426 12.99 -28.70 23.68
C ASP A 426 14.15 -28.10 22.85
N ASP A 427 14.05 -28.10 21.52
CA ASP A 427 15.09 -27.61 20.60
C ASP A 427 14.67 -26.33 19.85
N GLU A 428 13.71 -25.58 20.39
CA GLU A 428 13.06 -24.43 19.74
C GLU A 428 13.31 -23.14 20.53
N SER A 429 13.58 -22.02 19.84
CA SER A 429 13.55 -20.69 20.46
C SER A 429 12.11 -20.17 20.60
N VAL A 430 11.87 -19.22 21.50
CA VAL A 430 10.55 -18.55 21.62
C VAL A 430 10.12 -17.93 20.29
N LEU A 431 11.06 -17.42 19.47
CA LEU A 431 10.73 -16.86 18.17
C LEU A 431 10.35 -17.93 17.14
N GLN A 432 11.01 -19.11 17.16
CA GLN A 432 10.62 -20.27 16.35
C GLN A 432 9.26 -20.84 16.79
N MET A 433 8.98 -20.86 18.10
CA MET A 433 7.66 -21.19 18.65
C MET A 433 6.59 -20.25 18.08
N LEU A 434 6.83 -18.93 18.07
CA LEU A 434 5.93 -17.95 17.47
C LEU A 434 5.78 -18.14 15.95
N GLN A 435 6.86 -18.50 15.25
CA GLN A 435 6.81 -18.83 13.82
C GLN A 435 5.88 -20.01 13.56
N ARG A 436 6.00 -21.08 14.35
CA ARG A 436 5.14 -22.26 14.27
C ARG A 436 3.69 -21.94 14.60
N ILE A 437 3.42 -21.22 15.69
CA ILE A 437 2.07 -20.76 16.04
C ILE A 437 1.48 -19.91 14.90
N SER A 438 2.27 -18.98 14.36
CA SER A 438 1.83 -18.13 13.24
C SER A 438 1.52 -18.92 11.98
N ALA A 439 2.32 -19.94 11.67
CA ALA A 439 2.09 -20.85 10.56
C ALA A 439 0.81 -21.67 10.77
N ASP A 440 0.58 -22.18 11.99
CA ASP A 440 -0.64 -22.91 12.36
C ASP A 440 -1.88 -22.02 12.25
N ILE A 441 -1.82 -20.79 12.77
CA ILE A 441 -2.89 -19.79 12.63
C ILE A 441 -3.16 -19.51 11.17
N SER A 442 -2.11 -19.25 10.37
CA SER A 442 -2.25 -18.95 8.94
C SER A 442 -2.84 -20.13 8.16
N ALA A 443 -2.52 -21.36 8.55
CA ALA A 443 -3.08 -22.57 7.97
C ALA A 443 -4.58 -22.75 8.33
N GLN A 444 -4.98 -22.35 9.54
CA GLN A 444 -6.38 -22.43 10.00
C GLN A 444 -7.24 -21.27 9.48
N SER A 445 -6.73 -20.03 9.53
CA SER A 445 -7.40 -18.81 9.07
C SER A 445 -7.55 -18.73 7.56
N LYS A 446 -6.82 -19.57 6.82
CA LYS A 446 -7.05 -19.86 5.40
C LYS A 446 -8.49 -20.26 5.09
N TYR A 447 -9.25 -20.77 6.07
CA TYR A 447 -10.61 -21.27 5.89
C TYR A 447 -11.69 -20.49 6.67
N GLU A 448 -11.40 -20.06 7.90
CA GLU A 448 -12.28 -19.23 8.73
C GLU A 448 -11.42 -18.30 9.58
N ASP A 449 -11.64 -16.99 9.53
CA ASP A 449 -10.87 -16.04 10.36
C ASP A 449 -11.66 -15.66 11.61
N HIS A 450 -11.48 -16.48 12.63
CA HIS A 450 -12.09 -16.31 13.94
C HIS A 450 -11.00 -16.09 14.99
N LEU A 451 -11.30 -15.26 15.99
CA LEU A 451 -10.39 -15.06 17.13
C LEU A 451 -10.01 -16.37 17.84
N LYS A 452 -10.86 -17.40 17.78
CA LYS A 452 -10.54 -18.74 18.32
C LYS A 452 -9.22 -19.33 17.81
N HIS A 453 -8.80 -19.00 16.59
CA HIS A 453 -7.54 -19.49 16.02
C HIS A 453 -6.32 -18.83 16.68
N PHE A 454 -6.49 -17.61 17.18
CA PHE A 454 -5.47 -16.84 17.87
C PHE A 454 -5.36 -17.19 19.36
N ASP A 455 -6.08 -18.20 19.85
CA ASP A 455 -6.14 -18.54 21.29
C ASP A 455 -4.76 -18.76 21.92
N GLN A 456 -3.82 -19.40 21.20
CA GLN A 456 -2.45 -19.55 21.67
C GLN A 456 -1.75 -18.20 21.89
N LEU A 457 -1.94 -17.24 20.98
CA LEU A 457 -1.42 -15.87 21.12
C LEU A 457 -2.17 -15.09 22.20
N HIS A 458 -3.48 -15.30 22.34
CA HIS A 458 -4.28 -14.68 23.41
C HIS A 458 -3.76 -15.11 24.79
N ARG A 459 -3.53 -16.40 24.96
CA ARG A 459 -3.00 -16.99 26.18
C ARG A 459 -1.58 -16.54 26.46
N LEU A 460 -0.71 -16.51 25.44
CA LEU A 460 0.64 -15.97 25.58
C LEU A 460 0.62 -14.49 25.99
N PHE A 461 -0.26 -13.69 25.39
CA PHE A 461 -0.43 -12.28 25.74
C PHE A 461 -0.95 -12.09 27.17
N ARG A 462 -1.97 -12.86 27.59
CA ARG A 462 -2.48 -12.84 28.98
C ARG A 462 -1.42 -13.23 30.00
N SER A 463 -0.47 -14.09 29.62
CA SER A 463 0.65 -14.49 30.48
C SER A 463 1.89 -13.60 30.39
N GLY A 464 2.07 -12.77 29.36
CA GLY A 464 3.26 -11.88 29.26
C GLY A 464 3.30 -10.83 30.37
N VAL A 465 4.42 -10.17 30.63
CA VAL A 465 4.51 -9.14 31.68
C VAL A 465 4.41 -7.75 31.06
N ALA A 466 3.58 -6.86 31.60
CA ALA A 466 3.47 -5.50 31.10
C ALA A 466 4.79 -4.72 31.31
N PRO A 467 5.34 -4.06 30.28
CA PRO A 467 6.44 -3.13 30.45
C PRO A 467 6.08 -1.99 31.39
N GLY A 468 7.08 -1.49 32.12
CA GLY A 468 6.99 -0.34 33.00
C GLY A 468 7.64 0.92 32.43
N ILE A 469 7.63 1.97 33.23
CA ILE A 469 8.39 3.20 33.01
C ILE A 469 9.16 3.52 34.29
N ASP A 470 10.45 3.79 34.15
CA ASP A 470 11.31 4.28 35.23
C ASP A 470 11.97 5.59 34.81
N ASN A 471 11.72 6.66 35.58
CA ASN A 471 12.24 8.00 35.32
C ASN A 471 11.99 8.51 33.87
N GLY A 472 10.82 8.22 33.32
CA GLY A 472 10.39 8.61 31.98
C GLY A 472 11.06 7.82 30.86
N LEU A 473 11.62 6.65 31.19
CA LEU A 473 12.23 5.73 30.24
C LEU A 473 11.41 4.44 30.19
N PHE A 474 11.17 3.94 28.97
CA PHE A 474 10.54 2.65 28.76
C PHE A 474 11.36 1.54 29.42
N GLN A 475 10.73 0.58 30.08
CA GLN A 475 11.46 -0.45 30.83
C GLN A 475 10.75 -1.80 30.69
N GLY A 476 11.35 -2.72 29.95
CA GLY A 476 11.00 -4.13 29.97
C GLY A 476 11.29 -4.78 31.33
N ALA A 477 10.60 -5.88 31.58
CA ALA A 477 10.80 -6.82 32.66
C ALA A 477 12.05 -7.73 32.48
N GLY A 478 12.58 -7.83 31.25
CA GLY A 478 13.82 -8.54 30.92
C GLY A 478 15.10 -7.91 31.50
N LYS A 479 16.28 -8.45 31.14
CA LYS A 479 17.60 -7.96 31.57
C LYS A 479 18.46 -7.54 30.37
N PRO A 480 18.80 -6.26 30.22
CA PRO A 480 18.68 -5.16 31.20
C PRO A 480 17.30 -4.49 31.23
N GLY A 481 16.37 -4.97 30.39
CA GLY A 481 15.00 -4.42 30.24
C GLY A 481 14.96 -3.16 29.36
N TYR A 482 16.00 -2.93 28.58
CA TYR A 482 15.99 -2.01 27.44
C TYR A 482 16.93 -2.53 26.36
N ASN A 483 16.70 -2.17 25.08
CA ASN A 483 17.62 -2.55 24.00
C ASN A 483 18.84 -1.61 23.99
N LEU A 484 18.58 -0.29 23.93
CA LEU A 484 19.61 0.74 24.02
C LEU A 484 19.10 1.99 24.74
N ARG A 485 20.03 2.85 25.16
CA ARG A 485 19.72 4.17 25.72
C ARG A 485 20.67 5.21 25.21
N LEU A 486 20.16 6.15 24.43
CA LEU A 486 20.95 7.22 23.83
C LEU A 486 20.25 8.58 23.99
N ASP A 487 21.04 9.62 24.20
CA ASP A 487 20.55 10.99 24.15
C ASP A 487 20.91 11.60 22.79
N GLY A 488 19.98 12.38 22.24
CA GLY A 488 20.24 13.22 21.08
C GLY A 488 21.29 14.29 21.39
N GLN A 489 21.80 14.96 20.38
CA GLN A 489 22.72 16.10 20.53
C GLN A 489 22.07 17.41 20.09
N GLU A 490 21.02 17.33 19.28
CA GLU A 490 20.35 18.49 18.73
C GLU A 490 19.23 18.96 19.65
N ARG A 491 19.02 20.28 19.68
CA ARG A 491 17.85 20.89 20.31
C ARG A 491 16.86 21.28 19.23
N HIS A 492 15.62 20.84 19.37
CA HIS A 492 14.53 21.18 18.46
C HIS A 492 13.48 22.01 19.20
N ASP A 493 12.93 23.01 18.51
CA ASP A 493 11.84 23.80 19.09
C ASP A 493 10.56 22.96 19.12
N TRP A 494 9.98 22.81 20.31
CA TRP A 494 8.64 22.26 20.48
C TRP A 494 7.76 23.31 21.16
N TYR A 495 6.94 23.97 20.35
CA TYR A 495 5.99 24.98 20.82
C TYR A 495 6.69 26.15 21.55
N GLY A 496 7.82 26.65 21.03
CA GLY A 496 8.50 27.82 21.58
C GLY A 496 9.49 27.54 22.73
N GLU A 497 9.70 26.27 23.09
CA GLU A 497 10.78 25.87 24.01
C GLU A 497 11.67 24.82 23.33
N PRO A 498 13.01 24.97 23.41
CA PRO A 498 13.94 24.00 22.86
C PRO A 498 13.98 22.73 23.72
N GLU A 499 13.65 21.58 23.12
CA GLU A 499 13.75 20.25 23.71
C GLU A 499 14.89 19.46 23.06
N GLN A 500 15.44 18.50 23.81
CA GLN A 500 16.47 17.56 23.34
C GLN A 500 15.93 16.15 23.51
N THR A 501 16.18 15.28 22.55
CA THR A 501 15.81 13.87 22.65
C THR A 501 16.58 13.22 23.79
N GLN A 502 15.88 12.61 24.76
CA GLN A 502 16.49 11.96 25.92
C GLN A 502 16.04 10.51 26.02
N GLY A 503 17.00 9.63 26.31
CA GLY A 503 16.78 8.22 26.57
C GLY A 503 16.12 7.47 25.43
N PHE A 504 16.46 7.80 24.18
CA PHE A 504 16.02 7.08 22.99
C PHE A 504 16.36 5.60 23.11
N ASP A 505 15.32 4.78 22.93
CA ASP A 505 15.38 3.32 22.84
C ASP A 505 14.54 2.89 21.63
N TYR A 506 14.95 1.82 20.95
CA TYR A 506 14.23 1.33 19.78
C TYR A 506 14.17 -0.19 19.75
N TYR A 507 13.11 -0.69 19.13
CA TYR A 507 12.91 -2.10 18.88
C TYR A 507 12.49 -2.32 17.44
N HIS A 508 12.99 -3.39 16.83
CA HIS A 508 12.64 -3.81 15.47
C HIS A 508 11.22 -4.39 15.45
N GLY A 509 10.49 -4.10 14.38
CA GLY A 509 9.10 -4.53 14.21
C GLY A 509 9.00 -5.77 13.33
N ALA A 510 8.16 -6.74 13.74
CA ALA A 510 7.77 -7.85 12.89
C ALA A 510 6.25 -8.07 12.95
N THR A 511 5.62 -8.35 11.82
CA THR A 511 4.17 -8.63 11.80
C THR A 511 3.94 -10.13 11.95
N LEU A 512 3.21 -10.55 12.98
CA LEU A 512 3.02 -11.98 13.28
C LEU A 512 1.80 -12.57 12.56
N ASN A 513 0.59 -12.10 12.90
CA ASN A 513 -0.65 -12.49 12.22
C ASN A 513 -1.64 -11.32 12.27
N LEU A 514 -2.25 -10.97 11.13
CA LEU A 514 -3.32 -9.98 11.06
C LEU A 514 -4.69 -10.67 11.01
N HIS A 515 -5.68 -10.05 11.63
CA HIS A 515 -7.09 -10.46 11.73
C HIS A 515 -7.99 -9.33 11.21
N TRP A 516 -9.13 -9.66 10.62
CA TRP A 516 -10.10 -8.65 10.18
C TRP A 516 -11.24 -8.51 11.19
N GLY A 517 -11.03 -7.59 12.15
CA GLY A 517 -11.90 -7.40 13.30
C GLY A 517 -13.38 -7.17 12.98
N PHE A 518 -13.71 -6.56 11.82
CA PHE A 518 -15.09 -6.15 11.51
C PHE A 518 -16.09 -7.31 11.45
N SER A 519 -15.64 -8.52 11.09
CA SER A 519 -16.54 -9.66 10.85
C SER A 519 -17.27 -10.15 12.10
N GLU A 520 -16.71 -9.98 13.31
CA GLU A 520 -17.34 -10.45 14.55
C GLU A 520 -18.46 -9.52 15.07
N THR A 521 -18.50 -8.25 14.64
CA THR A 521 -19.59 -7.28 14.98
C THR A 521 -20.69 -7.14 13.92
N PHE A 522 -20.45 -7.57 12.69
CA PHE A 522 -21.47 -7.47 11.61
C PHE A 522 -22.52 -8.60 11.67
N CYS A 523 -22.58 -9.36 12.76
CA CYS A 523 -23.78 -10.08 13.17
C CYS A 523 -24.55 -9.19 14.18
N PRO A 524 -25.52 -8.36 13.75
CA PRO A 524 -26.35 -7.62 14.68
C PRO A 524 -27.10 -8.60 15.61
N ASP A 525 -27.07 -8.31 16.92
CA ASP A 525 -27.87 -9.01 17.92
C ASP A 525 -29.35 -9.02 17.51
N ARG A 526 -29.93 -10.22 17.45
CA ARG A 526 -31.27 -10.47 16.89
C ARG A 526 -32.44 -9.90 17.70
N GLU A 527 -32.19 -9.21 18.82
CA GLU A 527 -33.25 -8.81 19.77
C GLU A 527 -33.39 -7.31 20.08
N ALA A 528 -32.55 -6.41 19.53
CA ALA A 528 -32.70 -4.98 19.77
C ALA A 528 -33.73 -4.33 18.80
N SER A 529 -34.96 -4.17 19.27
CA SER A 529 -36.08 -3.59 18.52
C SER A 529 -35.86 -2.12 18.12
N ALA A 530 -36.34 -1.80 16.92
CA ALA A 530 -36.26 -0.52 16.23
C ALA A 530 -36.93 0.68 16.95
N SER A 531 -36.20 1.80 17.06
CA SER A 531 -36.75 3.15 16.82
C SER A 531 -35.62 4.20 16.74
N GLY A 532 -35.42 4.82 15.57
CA GLY A 532 -34.58 6.01 15.40
C GLY A 532 -33.82 6.05 14.07
N ALA A 533 -34.24 6.94 13.16
CA ALA A 533 -33.63 7.27 11.86
C ALA A 533 -32.18 7.80 12.02
N SER A 534 -31.25 7.88 11.05
CA SER A 534 -31.19 7.82 9.57
C SER A 534 -29.70 7.84 9.15
N LEU A 535 -29.43 7.45 7.89
CA LEU A 535 -28.19 7.58 7.08
C LEU A 535 -27.18 6.42 7.19
N MET A 536 -26.93 5.79 6.03
CA MET A 536 -25.97 4.72 5.68
C MET A 536 -24.85 4.48 6.70
N PRO A 537 -24.82 3.31 7.37
CA PRO A 537 -24.14 2.10 6.87
C PRO A 537 -24.94 0.78 7.08
N SER A 538 -26.24 0.83 7.36
CA SER A 538 -27.04 -0.37 7.70
C SER A 538 -27.45 -1.24 6.51
N VAL A 539 -27.43 -0.70 5.28
CA VAL A 539 -27.78 -1.46 4.06
C VAL A 539 -26.61 -2.34 3.60
N LEU A 540 -25.36 -1.93 3.85
CA LEU A 540 -24.18 -2.77 3.62
C LEU A 540 -24.13 -3.93 4.63
N ALA A 541 -24.53 -3.68 5.88
CA ALA A 541 -24.66 -4.71 6.92
C ALA A 541 -25.74 -5.75 6.59
N SER A 542 -26.88 -5.32 6.03
CA SER A 542 -28.00 -6.20 5.69
C SER A 542 -27.77 -7.04 4.44
N ALA A 543 -26.91 -6.60 3.52
CA ALA A 543 -26.53 -7.38 2.34
C ALA A 543 -25.45 -8.44 2.65
N LEU A 544 -24.64 -8.21 3.69
CA LEU A 544 -23.55 -9.08 4.13
C LEU A 544 -23.94 -10.08 5.23
N SER A 545 -25.17 -10.01 5.78
CA SER A 545 -25.65 -10.84 6.91
C SER A 545 -26.63 -11.95 6.49
N GLY A 546 -26.71 -12.28 5.20
CA GLY A 546 -27.45 -13.45 4.73
C GLY A 546 -26.75 -14.75 5.11
N ASP A 547 -27.44 -15.60 5.88
CA ASP A 547 -27.04 -16.86 6.54
C ASP A 547 -26.35 -17.96 5.68
N ALA A 548 -25.84 -17.67 4.48
CA ALA A 548 -25.18 -18.64 3.58
C ALA A 548 -23.67 -18.41 3.37
N ILE A 549 -23.10 -17.28 3.78
CA ILE A 549 -21.69 -16.93 3.51
C ILE A 549 -20.81 -17.29 4.72
N ARG A 550 -20.49 -18.58 4.88
CA ARG A 550 -19.37 -19.06 5.72
C ARG A 550 -18.30 -19.69 4.83
N GLY A 551 -17.67 -18.86 4.00
CA GLY A 551 -16.48 -19.23 3.23
C GLY A 551 -15.29 -18.32 3.56
N PRO A 552 -14.04 -18.75 3.32
CA PRO A 552 -12.81 -18.12 3.73
C PRO A 552 -12.57 -16.79 3.03
N ASN A 553 -11.88 -15.97 3.79
CA ASN A 553 -11.92 -14.54 3.64
C ASN A 553 -10.76 -14.07 2.75
N VAL A 554 -10.99 -13.92 1.45
CA VAL A 554 -9.98 -13.42 0.49
C VAL A 554 -9.45 -12.04 0.85
N MET A 555 -10.25 -11.25 1.56
CA MET A 555 -9.81 -9.94 2.03
C MET A 555 -8.84 -10.05 3.22
N ASN A 556 -8.81 -11.17 3.94
CA ASN A 556 -7.74 -11.47 4.89
C ASN A 556 -6.45 -11.86 4.20
N MET A 557 -6.51 -12.57 3.08
CA MET A 557 -5.34 -12.77 2.25
C MET A 557 -4.81 -11.44 1.72
N VAL A 558 -5.70 -10.55 1.28
CA VAL A 558 -5.33 -9.20 0.83
C VAL A 558 -4.76 -8.38 1.99
N TRP A 559 -5.39 -8.31 3.15
CA TRP A 559 -4.90 -7.56 4.31
C TRP A 559 -3.64 -8.17 4.94
N HIS A 560 -3.51 -9.50 4.98
CA HIS A 560 -2.29 -10.21 5.40
C HIS A 560 -1.12 -9.95 4.42
N ASN A 561 -1.40 -9.86 3.11
CA ASN A 561 -0.41 -9.51 2.08
C ASN A 561 -0.29 -8.00 1.82
N ILE A 562 -1.09 -7.14 2.45
CA ILE A 562 -1.01 -5.68 2.33
C ILE A 562 -0.39 -5.10 3.59
N GLY A 563 -0.81 -5.54 4.77
CA GLY A 563 -0.26 -5.10 6.05
C GLY A 563 1.22 -5.46 6.22
N LYS A 564 1.69 -6.57 5.62
CA LYS A 564 3.12 -6.94 5.59
C LYS A 564 3.98 -6.06 4.67
N TYR A 565 3.39 -5.35 3.69
CA TYR A 565 4.16 -4.67 2.62
C TYR A 565 3.86 -3.19 2.40
N ILE A 566 2.68 -2.70 2.80
CA ILE A 566 2.19 -1.34 2.47
C ILE A 566 2.58 -0.29 3.51
N PHE A 567 3.07 -0.68 4.69
CA PHE A 567 3.74 0.25 5.59
C PHE A 567 5.22 -0.11 5.66
N PRO A 568 6.14 0.84 5.39
CA PRO A 568 7.58 0.63 5.55
C PRO A 568 7.95 0.57 7.04
N TRP A 569 7.19 -0.15 7.85
CA TRP A 569 7.33 -0.21 9.31
C TRP A 569 8.54 -1.06 9.68
N ALA A 570 9.49 -0.43 10.36
CA ALA A 570 10.73 -1.05 10.83
C ALA A 570 10.70 -1.34 12.33
N GLY A 571 9.68 -0.88 13.06
CA GLY A 571 9.61 -1.00 14.52
C GLY A 571 9.10 0.25 15.21
N LYS A 572 9.46 0.41 16.50
CA LYS A 572 9.03 1.56 17.31
C LYS A 572 10.20 2.07 18.16
N SER A 573 10.26 3.38 18.36
CA SER A 573 11.15 4.01 19.33
C SER A 573 10.39 4.66 20.46
N PHE A 574 11.06 4.76 21.61
CA PHE A 574 10.59 5.37 22.83
C PHE A 574 11.57 6.44 23.29
N GLU A 575 11.04 7.60 23.66
CA GLU A 575 11.79 8.77 24.08
C GLU A 575 11.15 9.34 25.35
N LYS A 576 11.94 9.96 26.23
CA LYS A 576 11.40 10.66 27.39
C LYS A 576 10.54 11.83 26.94
N ILE A 577 9.34 11.95 27.52
CA ILE A 577 8.43 13.07 27.26
C ILE A 577 8.60 14.17 28.31
N SER A 578 8.65 15.43 27.90
CA SER A 578 8.65 16.54 28.84
C SER A 578 7.26 16.70 29.49
N PRO A 579 7.17 17.10 30.78
CA PRO A 579 5.87 17.30 31.43
C PRO A 579 5.04 18.40 30.76
N ARG A 580 5.71 19.41 30.19
CA ARG A 580 5.10 20.45 29.37
C ARG A 580 4.43 19.86 28.14
N LYS A 581 5.14 19.05 27.35
CA LYS A 581 4.61 18.40 26.15
C LYS A 581 3.50 17.41 26.49
N LEU A 582 3.66 16.62 27.55
CA LEU A 582 2.65 15.68 28.02
C LEU A 582 1.32 16.38 28.37
N SER A 583 1.39 17.46 29.16
CA SER A 583 0.18 18.20 29.57
C SER A 583 -0.63 18.73 28.38
N MET A 584 0.03 19.14 27.29
CA MET A 584 -0.64 19.59 26.06
C MET A 584 -1.23 18.41 25.27
N LEU A 585 -0.48 17.31 25.12
CA LEU A 585 -0.93 16.18 24.30
C LEU A 585 -2.13 15.46 24.92
N LEU A 586 -2.25 15.48 26.25
CA LEU A 586 -3.39 14.93 26.99
C LEU A 586 -4.52 15.94 27.26
N ASP A 587 -4.41 17.19 26.79
CA ASP A 587 -5.46 18.19 26.99
C ASP A 587 -6.63 17.96 26.03
N GLU A 588 -7.82 17.81 26.61
CA GLU A 588 -9.09 17.55 25.93
C GLU A 588 -10.10 18.69 26.17
N SER A 589 -9.65 19.81 26.73
CA SER A 589 -10.51 20.94 27.11
C SER A 589 -11.30 21.53 25.92
N PRO A 590 -12.47 22.15 26.16
CA PRO A 590 -13.26 22.77 25.09
C PRO A 590 -12.57 23.99 24.45
N ASP A 591 -11.63 24.62 25.15
CA ASP A 591 -10.93 25.85 24.77
C ASP A 591 -9.50 25.62 24.23
N LEU A 592 -9.23 24.45 23.66
CA LEU A 592 -7.91 24.11 23.10
C LEU A 592 -7.42 25.11 22.05
N ASN A 593 -8.34 25.73 21.29
CA ASN A 593 -7.98 26.72 20.26
C ASN A 593 -7.50 28.04 20.88
N GLU A 594 -8.02 28.44 22.03
CA GLU A 594 -7.54 29.59 22.79
C GLU A 594 -6.20 29.30 23.47
N ARG A 595 -6.04 28.09 24.05
CA ARG A 595 -4.83 27.71 24.79
C ARG A 595 -3.63 27.39 23.90
N TYR A 596 -3.88 26.69 22.79
CA TYR A 596 -2.85 26.19 21.88
C TYR A 596 -3.10 26.62 20.42
N PRO A 597 -3.23 27.95 20.15
CA PRO A 597 -3.71 28.46 18.87
C PRO A 597 -2.81 28.08 17.68
N GLN A 598 -1.49 27.95 17.90
CA GLN A 598 -0.57 27.50 16.86
C GLN A 598 -0.74 26.01 16.56
N ARG A 599 -0.80 25.16 17.59
CA ARG A 599 -0.93 23.71 17.41
C ARG A 599 -2.28 23.32 16.81
N VAL A 600 -3.38 23.94 17.27
CA VAL A 600 -4.71 23.73 16.66
C VAL A 600 -4.73 24.20 15.20
N ARG A 601 -4.00 25.27 14.88
CA ARG A 601 -3.86 25.74 13.50
C ARG A 601 -3.10 24.74 12.63
N GLU A 602 -2.01 24.15 13.14
CA GLU A 602 -1.28 23.07 12.46
C GLU A 602 -2.24 21.90 12.17
N LEU A 603 -2.96 21.40 13.17
CA LEU A 603 -3.91 20.30 13.02
C LEU A 603 -5.03 20.59 12.02
N LYS A 604 -5.51 21.84 11.98
CA LYS A 604 -6.57 22.26 11.05
C LYS A 604 -6.13 22.25 9.59
N TYR A 605 -4.90 22.67 9.31
CA TYR A 605 -4.42 22.89 7.95
C TYR A 605 -3.52 21.76 7.43
N HIS A 606 -3.05 20.87 8.31
CA HIS A 606 -2.31 19.69 7.90
C HIS A 606 -3.28 18.59 7.46
N LEU A 607 -3.09 18.06 6.24
CA LEU A 607 -4.04 17.13 5.61
C LEU A 607 -4.23 15.84 6.43
N ALA A 608 -3.14 15.33 7.00
CA ALA A 608 -3.13 14.10 7.79
C ALA A 608 -3.93 14.18 9.10
N SER A 609 -4.03 15.35 9.74
CA SER A 609 -4.56 15.48 11.10
C SER A 609 -6.07 15.69 11.15
N ALA A 610 -6.79 15.45 10.06
CA ALA A 610 -8.24 15.60 9.99
C ALA A 610 -9.00 14.84 11.11
N PRO A 611 -8.65 13.59 11.48
CA PRO A 611 -9.32 12.89 12.59
C PRO A 611 -9.15 13.61 13.92
N HIS A 612 -7.93 14.06 14.22
CA HIS A 612 -7.59 14.77 15.44
C HIS A 612 -8.24 16.16 15.51
N TYR A 613 -8.27 16.89 14.39
CA TYR A 613 -8.98 18.17 14.33
C TYR A 613 -10.50 17.99 14.48
N ALA A 614 -11.06 16.86 14.06
CA ALA A 614 -12.45 16.54 14.35
C ALA A 614 -12.71 16.37 15.85
N VAL A 615 -11.80 15.72 16.58
CA VAL A 615 -11.85 15.62 18.05
C VAL A 615 -11.77 17.01 18.69
N VAL A 616 -10.87 17.89 18.25
CA VAL A 616 -10.79 19.28 18.75
C VAL A 616 -12.13 20.01 18.59
N LYS A 617 -12.82 19.86 17.45
CA LYS A 617 -14.15 20.45 17.25
C LYS A 617 -15.20 19.83 18.18
N ALA A 618 -15.19 18.52 18.34
CA ALA A 618 -16.13 17.82 19.20
C ALA A 618 -15.97 18.22 20.68
N ASN A 619 -14.74 18.39 21.15
CA ASN A 619 -14.47 18.87 22.52
C ASN A 619 -14.98 20.29 22.73
N ARG A 620 -14.76 21.19 21.75
CA ARG A 620 -15.30 22.56 21.80
C ARG A 620 -16.83 22.58 21.88
N ASP A 621 -17.47 21.65 21.20
CA ASP A 621 -18.92 21.53 21.17
C ASP A 621 -19.46 20.72 22.39
N ASP A 622 -18.59 20.38 23.37
CA ASP A 622 -18.88 19.62 24.59
C ASP A 622 -19.63 18.31 24.33
N TYR A 623 -19.22 17.58 23.28
CA TYR A 623 -19.91 16.38 22.78
C TYR A 623 -20.21 15.35 23.89
N TRP A 624 -19.26 15.12 24.79
CA TRP A 624 -19.40 14.11 25.86
C TRP A 624 -20.08 14.64 27.12
N GLY A 625 -20.19 15.97 27.29
CA GLY A 625 -20.77 16.59 28.49
C GLY A 625 -20.09 16.20 29.81
N LYS A 626 -18.82 15.75 29.74
CA LYS A 626 -18.02 15.28 30.88
C LYS A 626 -16.56 15.72 30.70
N PRO A 627 -15.87 16.10 31.79
CA PRO A 627 -14.45 16.45 31.72
C PRO A 627 -13.58 15.22 31.42
N GLY A 628 -12.46 15.44 30.70
CA GLY A 628 -11.43 14.42 30.49
C GLY A 628 -10.74 14.00 31.80
N ARG A 629 -10.03 12.87 31.78
CA ARG A 629 -9.39 12.26 32.96
C ARG A 629 -8.46 13.22 33.72
N PHE A 630 -7.83 14.15 33.02
CA PHE A 630 -6.85 15.09 33.57
C PHE A 630 -7.35 16.54 33.69
N ALA A 631 -8.65 16.77 33.49
CA ALA A 631 -9.21 18.14 33.44
C ALA A 631 -8.92 18.97 34.70
N ASP A 632 -8.89 18.34 35.88
CA ASP A 632 -8.61 19.01 37.16
C ASP A 632 -7.20 19.64 37.20
N TYR A 633 -6.24 19.09 36.45
CA TYR A 633 -4.85 19.54 36.34
C TYR A 633 -4.59 20.38 35.07
N LEU A 634 -5.65 20.68 34.33
CA LEU A 634 -5.64 21.41 33.05
C LEU A 634 -6.66 22.56 33.09
N SER A 635 -6.66 23.32 34.19
CA SER A 635 -7.40 24.58 34.25
C SER A 635 -6.79 25.68 33.35
N SER A 636 -5.53 25.50 32.96
CA SER A 636 -4.74 26.44 32.18
C SER A 636 -3.54 25.74 31.54
N SER A 637 -2.88 26.38 30.56
CA SER A 637 -1.74 25.76 29.87
C SER A 637 -0.44 25.91 30.68
N TRP A 638 0.52 25.01 30.43
CA TRP A 638 1.81 25.00 31.14
C TRP A 638 2.50 26.38 31.19
N ASP A 639 2.47 27.10 30.07
CA ASP A 639 3.13 28.40 29.92
C ASP A 639 2.26 29.55 30.43
N GLN A 640 0.96 29.35 30.61
CA GLN A 640 0.00 30.42 30.93
C GLN A 640 -0.92 30.01 32.06
N GLY A 641 -0.50 30.27 33.30
CA GLY A 641 -1.38 30.19 34.47
C GLY A 641 -1.39 28.86 35.22
N MET A 642 -0.73 27.81 34.71
CA MET A 642 -0.66 26.51 35.40
C MET A 642 0.08 26.63 36.74
N SER A 643 -0.52 26.09 37.80
CA SER A 643 0.00 26.17 39.16
C SER A 643 1.29 25.36 39.34
N ALA A 644 2.03 25.63 40.42
CA ALA A 644 3.24 24.85 40.73
C ALA A 644 2.90 23.40 41.12
N GLU A 645 1.75 23.22 41.77
CA GLU A 645 1.19 21.93 42.14
C GLU A 645 0.87 21.09 40.89
N ASP A 646 0.17 21.67 39.91
CA ASP A 646 -0.16 20.98 38.65
C ASP A 646 1.10 20.67 37.83
N LYS A 647 2.10 21.58 37.80
CA LYS A 647 3.40 21.30 37.16
C LYS A 647 4.13 20.15 37.83
N THR A 648 4.02 20.02 39.15
CA THR A 648 4.60 18.91 39.91
C THR A 648 3.89 17.60 39.55
N PHE A 649 2.55 17.62 39.46
CA PHE A 649 1.76 16.50 38.99
C PHE A 649 2.20 16.02 37.60
N TRP A 650 2.29 16.93 36.62
CA TRP A 650 2.72 16.59 35.26
C TRP A 650 4.17 16.10 35.19
N THR A 651 5.05 16.63 36.05
CA THR A 651 6.44 16.14 36.19
C THR A 651 6.47 14.70 36.69
N GLN A 652 5.63 14.37 37.67
CA GLN A 652 5.51 13.02 38.19
C GLN A 652 4.90 12.07 37.14
N GLU A 653 3.81 12.46 36.49
CA GLU A 653 3.17 11.64 35.43
C GLU A 653 4.15 11.34 34.28
N ALA A 654 4.91 12.33 33.82
CA ALA A 654 5.91 12.13 32.78
C ALA A 654 7.08 11.24 33.22
N ALA A 655 7.41 11.20 34.51
CA ALA A 655 8.49 10.38 35.03
C ALA A 655 8.06 8.93 35.34
N GLU A 656 6.79 8.72 35.72
CA GLU A 656 6.34 7.43 36.25
C GLU A 656 5.48 6.64 35.26
N ARG A 657 4.84 7.30 34.29
CA ARG A 657 3.76 6.67 33.53
C ARG A 657 3.78 6.87 32.03
N TRP A 658 4.48 7.89 31.51
CA TRP A 658 4.38 8.24 30.09
C TRP A 658 5.74 8.31 29.38
N VAL A 659 5.74 7.93 28.11
CA VAL A 659 6.84 8.14 27.15
C VAL A 659 6.27 8.62 25.82
N MET A 660 7.11 9.33 25.06
CA MET A 660 6.81 9.68 23.68
C MET A 660 7.27 8.54 22.77
N GLY A 661 6.42 8.13 21.85
CA GLY A 661 6.72 7.06 20.91
C GLY A 661 6.61 7.49 19.46
N TYR A 662 7.38 6.82 18.60
CA TYR A 662 7.31 6.98 17.15
C TYR A 662 7.39 5.62 16.48
N ASN A 663 6.64 5.45 15.39
CA ASN A 663 6.87 4.34 14.49
C ASN A 663 8.14 4.62 13.67
N LEU A 664 8.99 3.59 13.58
CA LEU A 664 10.19 3.58 12.77
C LEU A 664 9.83 3.13 11.38
N GLN A 665 10.46 3.76 10.40
CA GLN A 665 10.25 3.46 9.00
C GLN A 665 11.59 3.19 8.31
N ASP A 666 11.61 2.19 7.44
CA ASP A 666 12.81 1.77 6.72
C ASP A 666 13.03 2.54 5.41
N LYS A 667 14.17 2.26 4.75
CA LYS A 667 14.61 2.93 3.51
C LYS A 667 13.58 2.97 2.38
N ARG A 668 12.59 2.07 2.36
CA ARG A 668 11.47 2.11 1.39
C ARG A 668 10.71 3.44 1.47
N VAL A 669 10.73 4.12 2.61
CA VAL A 669 10.00 5.39 2.80
C VAL A 669 10.74 6.61 2.26
N VAL A 670 12.08 6.53 2.09
CA VAL A 670 12.92 7.69 1.75
C VAL A 670 12.54 8.30 0.41
N VAL A 671 12.18 7.44 -0.56
CA VAL A 671 11.72 7.87 -1.88
C VAL A 671 10.39 8.64 -1.83
N ALA A 672 9.63 8.48 -0.75
CA ALA A 672 8.37 9.14 -0.47
C ALA A 672 8.48 10.21 0.65
N ASP A 673 9.69 10.64 1.03
CA ASP A 673 9.93 11.59 2.13
C ASP A 673 9.00 12.81 2.09
N ALA A 674 8.88 13.45 0.92
CA ALA A 674 8.04 14.64 0.74
C ALA A 674 6.55 14.34 0.91
N LEU A 675 6.09 13.18 0.43
CA LEU A 675 4.71 12.72 0.62
C LEU A 675 4.46 12.42 2.09
N MET A 676 5.38 11.74 2.76
CA MET A 676 5.23 11.39 4.16
C MET A 676 5.22 12.63 5.06
N ARG A 677 5.98 13.68 4.72
CA ARG A 677 5.86 15.00 5.38
C ARG A 677 4.47 15.63 5.23
N ILE A 678 3.71 15.30 4.19
CA ILE A 678 2.34 15.77 3.97
C ILE A 678 1.32 14.82 4.62
N ALA A 679 1.58 13.52 4.56
CA ALA A 679 0.70 12.46 5.02
C ALA A 679 0.85 12.17 6.51
N ASP A 680 1.90 12.69 7.15
CA ASP A 680 2.14 12.56 8.58
C ASP A 680 2.85 13.81 9.11
N MET A 681 2.14 14.53 9.97
CA MET A 681 2.65 15.77 10.58
C MET A 681 3.83 15.52 11.52
N ASN A 682 4.02 14.27 11.96
CA ASN A 682 5.09 13.88 12.87
C ASN A 682 6.28 13.25 12.14
N TYR A 683 6.26 13.22 10.79
CA TYR A 683 7.32 12.64 9.99
C TYR A 683 8.63 13.44 10.08
N ARG A 684 9.70 12.79 10.52
CA ARG A 684 11.01 13.43 10.70
C ARG A 684 12.17 12.49 10.37
N ILE A 685 13.29 13.12 10.04
CA ILE A 685 14.58 12.44 9.95
C ILE A 685 15.13 12.32 11.38
N PRO A 686 15.56 11.14 11.84
CA PRO A 686 16.17 10.97 13.16
C PRO A 686 17.47 11.78 13.25
N GLU A 687 17.86 12.14 14.47
CA GLU A 687 19.15 12.79 14.68
C GLU A 687 20.30 11.86 14.24
N PRO A 688 21.40 12.39 13.67
CA PRO A 688 22.48 11.56 13.14
C PRO A 688 23.06 10.56 14.14
N VAL A 689 23.13 10.92 15.43
CA VAL A 689 23.63 10.02 16.48
C VAL A 689 22.71 8.81 16.71
N LEU A 690 21.40 9.01 16.60
CA LEU A 690 20.40 7.95 16.74
C LEU A 690 20.39 7.06 15.49
N GLN A 691 20.51 7.69 14.32
CA GLN A 691 20.60 7.01 13.03
C GLN A 691 21.85 6.10 12.97
N GLN A 692 23.02 6.62 13.37
CA GLN A 692 24.26 5.85 13.40
C GLN A 692 24.20 4.64 14.33
N ALA A 693 23.56 4.79 15.50
CA ALA A 693 23.41 3.68 16.44
C ALA A 693 22.53 2.57 15.86
N SER A 694 21.44 2.94 15.19
CA SER A 694 20.56 2.01 14.49
C SER A 694 21.25 1.33 13.30
N GLU A 695 22.07 2.06 12.53
CA GLU A 695 22.82 1.46 11.42
C GLU A 695 23.88 0.47 11.92
N ALA A 696 24.53 0.77 13.04
CA ALA A 696 25.55 -0.09 13.65
C ALA A 696 24.99 -1.44 14.14
N SER A 697 23.70 -1.50 14.49
CA SER A 697 23.03 -2.75 14.89
C SER A 697 22.51 -3.56 13.69
N GLY A 698 22.49 -2.98 12.48
CA GLY A 698 21.92 -3.59 11.28
C GLY A 698 20.42 -3.31 11.09
N SER A 699 19.85 -2.38 11.86
CA SER A 699 18.45 -1.97 11.70
C SER A 699 18.21 -1.24 10.36
N PRO A 700 17.11 -1.53 9.65
CA PRO A 700 16.77 -0.87 8.40
C PRO A 700 16.13 0.52 8.60
N PHE A 701 15.94 0.97 9.85
CA PHE A 701 15.33 2.25 10.23
C PHE A 701 16.09 3.46 9.69
N VAL A 702 15.34 4.41 9.11
CA VAL A 702 15.88 5.67 8.58
C VAL A 702 14.99 6.89 8.85
N ARG A 703 13.73 6.70 9.28
CA ARG A 703 12.72 7.77 9.46
C ARG A 703 11.79 7.48 10.63
N GLN A 704 11.43 8.52 11.38
CA GLN A 704 10.40 8.45 12.43
C GLN A 704 9.11 9.07 11.92
N GLY A 705 7.98 8.47 12.24
CA GLY A 705 6.65 9.00 11.96
C GLY A 705 5.59 8.42 12.90
N TYR A 706 4.33 8.77 12.67
CA TYR A 706 3.15 8.26 13.37
C TYR A 706 3.37 8.23 14.89
N SER A 707 3.43 9.42 15.49
CA SER A 707 3.68 9.54 16.91
C SER A 707 2.55 8.93 17.75
N PHE A 708 2.92 8.43 18.93
CA PHE A 708 2.00 7.91 19.94
C PHE A 708 2.46 8.29 21.33
N LEU A 709 1.53 8.26 22.29
CA LEU A 709 1.86 8.31 23.70
C LEU A 709 1.88 6.89 24.27
N GLY A 710 3.03 6.46 24.76
CA GLY A 710 3.16 5.20 25.49
C GLY A 710 2.81 5.41 26.96
N VAL A 711 1.96 4.55 27.52
CA VAL A 711 1.56 4.63 28.93
C VAL A 711 1.65 3.27 29.61
N ALA A 712 2.32 3.25 30.76
CA ALA A 712 2.46 2.06 31.59
C ALA A 712 1.26 1.87 32.51
N ASP A 713 1.16 0.65 33.06
CA ASP A 713 0.21 0.32 34.12
C ASP A 713 -1.25 0.63 33.73
N GLN A 714 -1.66 0.16 32.54
CA GLN A 714 -3.06 0.20 32.08
C GLN A 714 -3.71 -1.17 32.17
N THR A 715 -5.03 -1.18 32.25
CA THR A 715 -5.82 -2.41 32.08
C THR A 715 -6.10 -2.61 30.60
N SER A 716 -6.00 -3.85 30.13
CA SER A 716 -6.33 -4.18 28.75
C SER A 716 -7.77 -3.79 28.42
N ILE A 717 -7.96 -3.09 27.30
CA ILE A 717 -9.28 -2.68 26.81
C ILE A 717 -10.04 -3.83 26.13
N LEU A 718 -9.35 -4.92 25.75
CA LEU A 718 -10.00 -6.07 25.14
C LEU A 718 -10.58 -6.98 26.22
N PRO A 719 -11.92 -7.22 26.24
CA PRO A 719 -12.55 -8.05 27.27
C PRO A 719 -11.97 -9.46 27.37
N MET A 720 -11.53 -10.04 26.24
CA MET A 720 -10.91 -11.37 26.15
C MET A 720 -9.60 -11.52 26.95
N ASN A 721 -8.95 -10.41 27.32
CA ASN A 721 -7.75 -10.42 28.15
C ASN A 721 -8.08 -10.34 29.64
N ASN A 722 -9.33 -10.05 30.01
CA ASN A 722 -9.77 -9.86 31.39
C ASN A 722 -10.69 -11.01 31.83
N SER A 723 -10.84 -11.18 33.15
CA SER A 723 -11.85 -12.04 33.76
C SER A 723 -12.65 -11.27 34.80
N ALA A 724 -13.69 -11.90 35.35
CA ALA A 724 -14.49 -11.29 36.43
C ALA A 724 -13.67 -11.04 37.71
N GLU A 725 -12.56 -11.75 37.89
CA GLU A 725 -11.75 -11.72 39.11
C GLU A 725 -10.39 -11.04 38.93
N ALA A 726 -9.92 -10.86 37.68
CA ALA A 726 -8.62 -10.27 37.39
C ALA A 726 -8.61 -9.48 36.06
N SER A 727 -7.90 -8.36 36.06
CA SER A 727 -7.69 -7.52 34.87
C SER A 727 -6.25 -7.61 34.39
N LYS A 728 -6.06 -7.74 33.06
CA LYS A 728 -4.72 -7.84 32.48
C LYS A 728 -4.05 -6.47 32.47
N ARG A 729 -2.85 -6.38 33.07
CA ARG A 729 -2.02 -5.19 32.94
C ARG A 729 -1.29 -5.20 31.59
N VAL A 730 -1.22 -4.04 30.95
CA VAL A 730 -0.58 -3.84 29.64
C VAL A 730 0.10 -2.49 29.61
N PHE A 731 1.05 -2.36 28.68
CA PHE A 731 1.52 -1.07 28.22
C PHE A 731 0.72 -0.65 26.99
N GLN A 732 0.18 0.56 26.94
CA GLN A 732 -0.68 1.02 25.84
C GLN A 732 0.02 2.07 24.97
N PHE A 733 -0.21 2.00 23.66
CA PHE A 733 0.14 3.07 22.71
C PHE A 733 -1.13 3.82 22.30
N HIS A 734 -1.23 5.09 22.67
CA HIS A 734 -2.36 5.96 22.36
C HIS A 734 -2.04 6.87 21.17
N TYR A 735 -2.76 6.68 20.06
CA TYR A 735 -2.65 7.52 18.86
C TYR A 735 -3.79 8.55 18.74
N ARG A 736 -4.80 8.48 19.62
CA ARG A 736 -6.11 9.13 19.42
C ARG A 736 -6.28 10.50 20.08
N PHE A 737 -5.39 10.88 20.99
CA PHE A 737 -5.47 12.16 21.69
C PHE A 737 -5.44 13.35 20.72
N PRO A 738 -6.27 14.39 20.95
CA PRO A 738 -6.58 15.42 19.95
C PRO A 738 -5.37 16.19 19.42
N MET A 739 -4.29 16.28 20.20
CA MET A 739 -3.12 17.10 19.84
C MET A 739 -1.97 16.32 19.16
N MET A 740 -2.15 15.01 18.94
CA MET A 740 -1.17 14.11 18.33
C MET A 740 -1.01 14.32 16.82
N GLY A 741 -2.12 14.29 16.08
CA GLY A 741 -2.18 14.62 14.65
C GLY A 741 -1.56 13.59 13.70
N GLY A 742 -2.00 12.34 13.81
CA GLY A 742 -1.66 11.23 12.88
C GLY A 742 -2.74 10.99 11.81
N PRO A 743 -2.41 10.34 10.68
CA PRO A 743 -3.36 10.08 9.59
C PRO A 743 -4.37 8.98 9.90
N VAL A 744 -5.40 8.90 9.06
CA VAL A 744 -6.26 7.71 8.96
C VAL A 744 -5.45 6.56 8.31
N PRO A 745 -5.53 5.31 8.81
CA PRO A 745 -6.35 4.86 9.94
C PRO A 745 -5.68 5.00 11.32
N ILE A 746 -4.40 5.35 11.40
CA ILE A 746 -3.60 5.42 12.65
C ILE A 746 -4.28 6.23 13.76
N GLY A 747 -4.98 7.32 13.43
CA GLY A 747 -5.75 8.12 14.41
C GLY A 747 -6.89 7.37 15.13
N TYR A 748 -7.22 6.16 14.71
CA TYR A 748 -8.19 5.25 15.35
C TYR A 748 -7.53 4.07 16.08
N CYS A 749 -6.20 3.99 16.03
CA CYS A 749 -5.43 2.89 16.60
C CYS A 749 -5.24 3.06 18.12
N LEU A 750 -5.21 1.94 18.82
CA LEU A 750 -4.68 1.77 20.15
C LEU A 750 -3.94 0.43 20.15
N ASP A 751 -2.68 0.41 20.55
CA ASP A 751 -1.94 -0.86 20.66
C ASP A 751 -1.78 -1.23 22.13
N GLU A 752 -1.70 -2.53 22.43
CA GLU A 752 -1.34 -3.04 23.76
C GLU A 752 -0.11 -3.93 23.65
N LEU A 753 0.80 -3.84 24.63
CA LEU A 753 2.08 -4.53 24.61
C LEU A 753 2.35 -5.27 25.93
N VAL A 754 2.87 -6.49 25.82
CA VAL A 754 3.47 -7.26 26.91
C VAL A 754 4.83 -7.80 26.49
N GLU A 755 5.73 -8.03 27.43
CA GLU A 755 6.99 -8.74 27.22
C GLU A 755 6.81 -10.24 27.48
N ILE A 756 7.31 -11.08 26.58
CA ILE A 756 7.13 -12.54 26.64
C ILE A 756 8.46 -13.29 26.76
N ALA A 757 9.57 -12.67 26.39
CA ALA A 757 10.93 -13.09 26.68
C ALA A 757 11.82 -11.84 26.72
N ASP A 758 13.02 -11.98 27.28
CA ASP A 758 13.94 -10.85 27.48
C ASP A 758 14.23 -10.12 26.14
N GLY A 759 13.73 -8.90 25.99
CA GLY A 759 13.87 -8.11 24.76
C GLY A 759 12.94 -8.51 23.59
N LEU A 760 11.95 -9.38 23.84
CA LEU A 760 10.94 -9.81 22.89
C LEU A 760 9.53 -9.51 23.43
N PHE A 761 8.84 -8.62 22.74
CA PHE A 761 7.51 -8.16 23.12
C PHE A 761 6.45 -8.62 22.13
N LEU A 762 5.28 -8.97 22.66
CA LEU A 762 4.09 -9.32 21.90
C LEU A 762 3.08 -8.17 22.01
N GLY A 763 2.74 -7.59 20.87
CA GLY A 763 1.78 -6.51 20.74
C GLY A 763 0.45 -6.96 20.15
N GLN A 764 -0.64 -6.36 20.60
CA GLN A 764 -1.97 -6.42 20.00
C GLN A 764 -2.25 -5.11 19.26
N LEU A 765 -2.61 -5.22 17.98
CA LEU A 765 -3.03 -4.10 17.14
C LEU A 765 -4.54 -3.93 17.26
N ILE A 766 -5.04 -2.81 17.77
CA ILE A 766 -6.47 -2.63 18.07
C ILE A 766 -6.97 -1.36 17.41
N TYR A 767 -8.14 -1.42 16.77
CA TYR A 767 -8.78 -0.24 16.17
C TYR A 767 -10.16 -0.01 16.76
N ALA A 768 -10.50 1.26 16.96
CA ALA A 768 -11.87 1.68 17.18
C ALA A 768 -12.67 1.49 15.88
N THR A 769 -13.83 0.84 15.98
CA THR A 769 -14.71 0.63 14.81
C THR A 769 -15.92 1.56 14.77
N ALA A 770 -16.22 2.23 15.89
CA ALA A 770 -17.14 3.36 15.92
C ALA A 770 -16.44 4.64 15.41
N LEU A 771 -16.27 4.74 14.09
CA LEU A 771 -15.47 5.79 13.45
C LEU A 771 -16.07 7.21 13.57
N ASP A 772 -17.37 7.29 13.84
CA ASP A 772 -18.14 8.52 14.05
C ASP A 772 -18.08 9.04 15.49
N VAL A 773 -17.57 8.23 16.43
CA VAL A 773 -17.47 8.57 17.85
C VAL A 773 -16.11 9.26 18.12
N PRO A 774 -16.10 10.56 18.49
CA PRO A 774 -14.87 11.28 18.78
C PRO A 774 -14.22 10.75 20.05
N PHE A 775 -12.89 10.59 20.03
CA PHE A 775 -12.15 10.12 21.19
C PHE A 775 -12.21 11.11 22.36
N HIS A 776 -12.35 10.56 23.56
CA HIS A 776 -12.31 11.26 24.85
C HIS A 776 -11.95 10.27 25.97
N SER A 777 -10.98 10.64 26.81
CA SER A 777 -10.41 9.74 27.84
C SER A 777 -11.37 9.34 28.96
N ALA A 778 -12.44 10.11 29.16
CA ALA A 778 -13.48 9.81 30.16
C ALA A 778 -14.65 8.96 29.62
N ALA A 779 -14.68 8.69 28.31
CA ALA A 779 -15.68 7.79 27.74
C ALA A 779 -15.34 6.34 28.07
N ASP A 780 -16.37 5.51 28.19
CA ASP A 780 -16.18 4.07 28.35
C ASP A 780 -15.51 3.51 27.08
N PRO A 781 -14.42 2.72 27.20
CA PRO A 781 -13.79 2.08 26.05
C PRO A 781 -14.75 1.30 25.14
N ASP A 782 -15.83 0.74 25.70
CA ASP A 782 -16.84 -0.03 24.94
C ASP A 782 -17.58 0.82 23.89
N GLU A 783 -17.70 2.14 24.12
CA GLU A 783 -18.34 3.08 23.17
C GLU A 783 -17.59 3.13 21.83
N TYR A 784 -16.29 2.87 21.84
CA TYR A 784 -15.47 2.88 20.63
C TYR A 784 -15.52 1.59 19.82
N LYS A 785 -16.14 0.53 20.39
CA LYS A 785 -16.23 -0.81 19.78
C LYS A 785 -14.87 -1.28 19.29
N TYR A 786 -13.89 -1.26 20.19
CA TYR A 786 -12.53 -1.68 19.86
C TYR A 786 -12.48 -3.14 19.43
N GLN A 787 -11.69 -3.41 18.39
CA GLN A 787 -11.48 -4.76 17.88
C GLN A 787 -10.02 -5.04 17.65
N LEU A 788 -9.62 -6.28 17.90
CA LEU A 788 -8.29 -6.79 17.60
C LEU A 788 -8.14 -6.94 16.08
N PHE A 789 -7.06 -6.42 15.52
CA PHE A 789 -6.71 -6.53 14.10
C PHE A 789 -5.45 -7.36 13.88
N GLY A 790 -4.83 -7.87 14.94
CA GLY A 790 -3.72 -8.80 14.84
C GLY A 790 -2.69 -8.65 15.94
N TYR A 791 -1.59 -9.38 15.75
CA TYR A 791 -0.43 -9.39 16.62
C TYR A 791 0.81 -8.94 15.86
N PHE A 792 1.65 -8.16 16.54
CA PHE A 792 2.96 -7.75 16.08
C PHE A 792 4.01 -8.05 17.16
N LEU A 793 5.28 -8.05 16.78
CA LEU A 793 6.41 -8.19 17.69
C LEU A 793 7.23 -6.91 17.71
N LEU A 794 7.79 -6.61 18.87
CA LEU A 794 8.94 -5.72 19.01
C LEU A 794 10.14 -6.54 19.51
N LEU A 795 11.28 -6.35 18.87
CA LEU A 795 12.46 -7.20 19.00
C LEU A 795 13.68 -6.33 19.30
N ASP A 796 14.52 -6.76 20.23
CA ASP A 796 15.86 -6.19 20.36
C ASP A 796 16.81 -6.70 19.24
N ASP A 797 18.06 -6.24 19.27
CA ASP A 797 19.02 -6.52 18.19
C ASP A 797 19.40 -8.02 18.07
N ASP A 798 19.41 -8.79 19.15
CA ASP A 798 19.71 -10.23 19.08
C ASP A 798 18.54 -11.00 18.46
N TRP A 799 17.32 -10.64 18.88
CA TRP A 799 16.10 -11.21 18.32
C TRP A 799 15.92 -10.86 16.85
N GLU A 800 16.31 -9.65 16.43
CA GLU A 800 16.29 -9.28 15.01
C GLU A 800 17.24 -10.14 14.18
N ARG A 801 18.47 -10.39 14.65
CA ARG A 801 19.42 -11.26 13.95
C ARG A 801 18.88 -12.69 13.83
N HIS A 802 18.26 -13.19 14.89
CA HIS A 802 17.61 -14.50 14.85
C HIS A 802 16.39 -14.50 13.92
N ARG A 803 15.55 -13.45 13.94
CA ARG A 803 14.41 -13.27 13.03
C ARG A 803 14.83 -13.38 11.57
N GLN A 804 15.89 -12.65 11.21
CA GLN A 804 16.46 -12.67 9.86
C GLN A 804 16.97 -14.06 9.47
N ALA A 805 17.64 -14.75 10.40
CA ALA A 805 18.16 -16.10 10.16
C ALA A 805 17.06 -17.15 9.95
N ILE A 806 16.00 -17.12 10.78
CA ILE A 806 14.87 -18.07 10.68
C ILE A 806 13.85 -17.68 9.62
N LYS A 807 13.98 -16.48 9.03
CA LYS A 807 13.08 -15.97 8.00
C LYS A 807 11.63 -15.91 8.48
N LEU A 808 11.42 -15.36 9.67
CA LEU A 808 10.11 -15.30 10.34
C LEU A 808 9.04 -14.68 9.41
N ASP A 809 9.36 -13.51 8.88
CA ASP A 809 8.54 -12.68 7.99
C ASP A 809 9.37 -12.02 6.87
N THR A 810 10.64 -12.40 6.75
CA THR A 810 11.54 -12.05 5.64
C THR A 810 11.65 -13.26 4.69
N LEU A 811 11.03 -13.20 3.52
CA LEU A 811 11.19 -14.28 2.51
C LEU A 811 12.28 -13.91 1.52
N ASN A 812 13.04 -14.95 1.14
CA ASN A 812 14.13 -14.93 0.15
C ASN A 812 13.84 -14.02 -1.03
#